data_AF-A0A7J3KB01-F1
#
_entry.id   AF-A0A7J3KB01-F1
#
_cell.length_a   1.000
_cell.length_b   1.000
_cell.length_c   1.000
_cell.angle_alpha   90.00
_cell.angle_beta   90.00
_cell.angle_gamma   90.00
#
_symmetry.space_group_name_H-M   'P 1'
#
loop_
_entity.id
_entity.type
_entity.pdbx_description
1 polymer ?
#
loop_
_entity_poly.entity_id
_entity_poly.type
_entity_poly.pdbx_seq_one_letter_code
_entity_poly.pdbx_strand_id
1 'polypeptide(L)'
;MEDLIYPRKLDRNRLRLGSSRSLVIELGDDGLIKSIVSYIEPRCYVEAKVTDSFSAQNLKLKSIEEPKYEPTMVLTREGLIAEDWIKKLNDESPFPILEGMHSSIFECVWEADGEETKRTIRAIPGIEMGTIALDVSFETQLSGLRWEFKIEGDKGIRVIPRCDGQVKVLDDGSFLIPRGNSSIRIYLISIPRESLVDRELMVLVPKKALSEINLKICAGALLRSIEKGKYAPIIAYDEEEIINGLELSRIERFIRRIMPSEIIVSLIGLDSSLAKSIKSKLLNRVFRRFKGVETLFFERENEALAQLGLDEKSDPIEELKRRANERREEKNDEAVLIDAVSSNGEEDELLRILGYGYAALKGARLFEISNKDLEENISKKKQATEIISAIDILMRDWLYLTSSEKKILEDVFRSINLYEELSKYLQIWVGEKYFLFGKRRDKKILRRWLSKLREELINIVDDLLGKTLGGLSSIEIIHVFADADIPYDLSSALRNKAVGFVPIGAADRILLSCLLTEERSISPVPSIVFFDPQVDISQSMSDKLWEKVIKPLKKKGGLPLRLKREAANPYPMFALLNEFGCDIFLALTHGIHEKGESSLLCGPSLLRAELAYNLLHQSGVKRHLSPERHTFFVITACGSWRIFAEAISSGMRGAVVARWTVLAEDAVEVSKRLLRYVLKSRRHYCFGEALARAKSTRNDILSVLSHEAFFLVGLPSSSLKFPHEDARSDLRARSDVLSELIVSMRAPKEYAIDTLAALEEIDRVISKELKIIEKELKGYMLVELGNSYERASPSKAGLEYAGSIIIKNDKHEAWYNSGNASNRSSLICPAILDWVGSIIIKNDDHEAW
;
A
#
# COMPACT_ATOMS: atom_id res chain seq x y z
N MET A 1 -18.13 -34.20 -17.02
CA MET A 1 -18.32 -32.79 -16.61
C MET A 1 -17.38 -32.37 -15.46
N GLU A 2 -16.54 -33.26 -14.91
CA GLU A 2 -15.49 -32.91 -13.92
C GLU A 2 -14.11 -32.58 -14.56
N ASP A 3 -13.89 -32.89 -15.85
CA ASP A 3 -12.62 -32.64 -16.55
C ASP A 3 -12.49 -31.25 -17.22
N LEU A 4 -13.44 -30.32 -17.00
CA LEU A 4 -13.45 -29.00 -17.66
C LEU A 4 -13.16 -27.80 -16.73
N ILE A 5 -12.88 -28.02 -15.44
CA ILE A 5 -12.74 -26.91 -14.46
C ILE A 5 -11.44 -26.96 -13.63
N TYR A 6 -10.55 -27.92 -13.90
CA TYR A 6 -9.20 -27.89 -13.31
C TYR A 6 -8.16 -27.69 -14.41
N PRO A 7 -7.49 -26.52 -14.50
CA PRO A 7 -6.31 -26.40 -15.34
C PRO A 7 -5.27 -27.41 -14.84
N ARG A 8 -4.55 -28.03 -15.79
CA ARG A 8 -3.44 -28.95 -15.53
C ARG A 8 -2.55 -28.37 -14.43
N LYS A 9 -2.33 -29.13 -13.34
CA LYS A 9 -1.28 -28.82 -12.36
C LYS A 9 -0.02 -28.43 -13.13
N LEU A 10 0.50 -27.23 -12.88
CA LEU A 10 1.77 -26.77 -13.42
C LEU A 10 2.81 -27.88 -13.26
N ASP A 11 3.38 -28.31 -14.38
CA ASP A 11 4.34 -29.41 -14.42
C ASP A 11 5.53 -29.05 -13.51
N ARG A 12 5.78 -29.88 -12.49
CA ARG A 12 6.88 -29.66 -11.53
C ARG A 12 8.25 -29.85 -12.17
N ASN A 13 8.30 -30.42 -13.37
CA ASN A 13 9.55 -30.69 -14.08
C ASN A 13 10.05 -29.49 -14.91
N ARG A 14 9.34 -28.36 -14.95
CA ARG A 14 9.79 -27.17 -15.69
C ARG A 14 10.81 -26.36 -14.91
N LEU A 15 11.92 -26.03 -15.57
CA LEU A 15 12.92 -25.07 -15.07
C LEU A 15 12.30 -23.68 -14.98
N ARG A 16 12.33 -23.07 -13.79
CA ARG A 16 11.62 -21.81 -13.50
C ARG A 16 12.51 -20.81 -12.79
N LEU A 17 12.46 -19.55 -13.21
CA LEU A 17 13.10 -18.41 -12.54
C LEU A 17 12.06 -17.41 -12.00
N GLY A 18 12.46 -16.64 -11.00
CA GLY A 18 11.65 -15.55 -10.45
C GLY A 18 10.81 -15.95 -9.24
N SER A 19 9.81 -15.11 -8.93
CA SER A 19 8.98 -15.31 -7.74
C SER A 19 7.60 -15.81 -8.12
N SER A 20 7.24 -16.96 -7.54
CA SER A 20 5.86 -17.46 -7.59
C SER A 20 4.85 -16.53 -6.91
N ARG A 21 5.31 -15.50 -6.18
CA ARG A 21 4.45 -14.43 -5.67
C ARG A 21 3.97 -13.47 -6.76
N SER A 22 4.65 -13.41 -7.90
CA SER A 22 4.61 -12.24 -8.77
C SER A 22 4.67 -12.60 -10.26
N LEU A 23 5.81 -13.12 -10.70
CA LEU A 23 6.18 -13.43 -12.08
C LEU A 23 7.14 -14.63 -12.09
N VAL A 24 6.81 -15.61 -12.91
CA VAL A 24 7.60 -16.82 -13.13
C VAL A 24 8.02 -16.88 -14.58
N ILE A 25 9.31 -17.10 -14.82
CA ILE A 25 9.87 -17.29 -16.15
C ILE A 25 10.05 -18.79 -16.35
N GLU A 26 9.45 -19.34 -17.38
CA GLU A 26 9.61 -20.75 -17.74
C GLU A 26 10.70 -20.89 -18.80
N LEU A 27 11.69 -21.73 -18.51
CA LEU A 27 12.78 -22.07 -19.42
C LEU A 27 12.49 -23.41 -20.10
N GLY A 28 12.93 -23.54 -21.35
CA GLY A 28 12.94 -24.81 -22.06
C GLY A 28 14.20 -25.62 -21.75
N ASP A 29 14.18 -26.90 -22.12
CA ASP A 29 15.34 -27.80 -22.03
C ASP A 29 16.50 -27.37 -22.95
N ASP A 30 16.27 -26.39 -23.83
CA ASP A 30 17.26 -25.76 -24.70
C ASP A 30 17.90 -24.49 -24.09
N GLY A 31 17.56 -24.16 -22.85
CA GLY A 31 18.05 -22.99 -22.11
C GLY A 31 17.46 -21.64 -22.55
N LEU A 32 16.43 -21.66 -23.39
CA LEU A 32 15.73 -20.46 -23.87
C LEU A 32 14.47 -20.19 -23.03
N ILE A 33 14.14 -18.91 -22.84
CA ILE A 33 12.90 -18.50 -22.19
C ILE A 33 11.71 -18.80 -23.11
N LYS A 34 10.76 -19.62 -22.64
CA LYS A 34 9.59 -20.04 -23.41
C LYS A 34 8.35 -19.22 -23.11
N SER A 35 8.13 -18.93 -21.84
CA SER A 35 6.99 -18.14 -21.41
C SER A 35 7.26 -17.39 -20.11
N ILE A 36 6.46 -16.37 -19.87
CA ILE A 36 6.40 -15.63 -18.62
C ILE A 36 4.98 -15.74 -18.08
N VAL A 37 4.85 -16.22 -16.85
CA VAL A 37 3.58 -16.42 -16.15
C VAL A 37 3.44 -15.38 -15.06
N SER A 38 2.37 -14.58 -15.09
CA SER A 38 2.05 -13.59 -14.06
C SER A 38 0.82 -13.95 -13.25
N TYR A 39 0.90 -13.75 -11.94
CA TYR A 39 -0.16 -14.04 -10.97
C TYR A 39 -0.82 -12.80 -10.37
N ILE A 40 -0.57 -11.62 -10.95
CA ILE A 40 -1.15 -10.37 -10.43
C ILE A 40 -2.64 -10.23 -10.74
N GLU A 41 -3.14 -10.99 -11.72
CA GLU A 41 -4.55 -10.97 -12.06
C GLU A 41 -5.36 -11.75 -11.02
N PRO A 42 -6.47 -11.18 -10.55
CA PRO A 42 -7.42 -11.88 -9.69
C PRO A 42 -7.89 -13.21 -10.28
N ARG A 43 -7.66 -14.32 -9.56
CA ARG A 43 -8.18 -15.67 -9.89
C ARG A 43 -7.72 -16.30 -11.19
N CYS A 44 -6.93 -15.62 -12.02
CA CYS A 44 -6.30 -16.17 -13.21
C CYS A 44 -4.79 -15.91 -13.16
N TYR A 45 -4.07 -16.56 -14.06
CA TYR A 45 -2.72 -16.16 -14.39
C TYR A 45 -2.66 -15.78 -15.86
N VAL A 46 -1.71 -14.90 -16.17
CA VAL A 46 -1.42 -14.49 -17.54
C VAL A 46 -0.17 -15.22 -17.96
N GLU A 47 -0.27 -16.05 -19.00
CA GLU A 47 0.90 -16.58 -19.67
C GLU A 47 1.16 -15.77 -20.95
N ALA A 48 2.38 -15.27 -21.08
CA ALA A 48 2.88 -14.63 -22.28
C ALA A 48 3.99 -15.50 -22.87
N LYS A 49 3.83 -15.89 -24.14
CA LYS A 49 4.89 -16.61 -24.86
C LYS A 49 6.03 -15.65 -25.17
N VAL A 50 7.24 -16.20 -25.19
CA VAL A 50 8.45 -15.44 -25.45
C VAL A 50 9.16 -16.02 -26.66
N THR A 51 9.48 -15.17 -27.62
CA THR A 51 10.46 -15.44 -28.65
C THR A 51 11.84 -15.10 -28.08
N ASP A 52 12.54 -16.11 -27.56
CA ASP A 52 13.93 -16.05 -27.12
C ASP A 52 14.76 -16.90 -28.07
N SER A 53 15.56 -16.27 -28.93
CA SER A 53 16.31 -16.99 -29.98
C SER A 53 17.62 -16.30 -30.37
N PHE A 54 18.50 -17.05 -31.01
CA PHE A 54 19.78 -16.56 -31.54
C PHE A 54 19.83 -16.71 -33.06
N SER A 55 20.46 -15.77 -33.76
CA SER A 55 20.56 -15.83 -35.23
C SER A 55 21.75 -16.64 -35.76
N ALA A 56 22.63 -17.16 -34.90
CA ALA A 56 23.80 -17.91 -35.36
C ALA A 56 23.38 -19.28 -35.90
N GLN A 57 23.77 -19.59 -37.13
CA GLN A 57 23.50 -20.90 -37.73
C GLN A 57 24.29 -21.95 -36.92
N ASN A 58 23.59 -23.00 -36.44
CA ASN A 58 24.16 -24.17 -35.77
C ASN A 58 24.51 -24.07 -34.27
N LEU A 59 23.94 -23.15 -33.49
CA LEU A 59 24.06 -23.23 -32.01
C LEU A 59 23.47 -24.54 -31.48
N LYS A 60 24.31 -25.36 -30.87
CA LYS A 60 23.91 -26.59 -30.17
C LYS A 60 24.11 -26.40 -28.67
N LEU A 61 23.08 -26.71 -27.89
CA LEU A 61 23.19 -26.72 -26.43
C LEU A 61 24.22 -27.79 -26.03
N LYS A 62 25.25 -27.36 -25.31
CA LYS A 62 26.32 -28.20 -24.79
C LYS A 62 26.05 -28.65 -23.37
N SER A 63 25.63 -27.71 -22.53
CA SER A 63 25.24 -27.98 -21.14
C SER A 63 24.18 -27.00 -20.65
N ILE A 64 23.38 -27.48 -19.71
CA ILE A 64 22.35 -26.72 -19.00
C ILE A 64 22.45 -27.08 -17.53
N GLU A 65 22.54 -26.07 -16.67
CA GLU A 65 22.55 -26.28 -15.21
C GLU A 65 21.13 -26.15 -14.64
N GLU A 66 20.86 -26.83 -13.53
CA GLU A 66 19.63 -26.59 -12.78
C GLU A 66 19.65 -25.16 -12.19
N PRO A 67 18.53 -24.41 -12.26
CA PRO A 67 18.42 -23.11 -11.64
C PRO A 67 18.76 -23.14 -10.15
N LYS A 68 19.73 -22.32 -9.74
CA LYS A 68 20.04 -22.08 -8.33
C LYS A 68 19.10 -21.02 -7.79
N TYR A 69 18.45 -21.31 -6.67
CA TYR A 69 17.50 -20.40 -6.03
C TYR A 69 17.99 -19.98 -4.66
N GLU A 70 18.62 -18.81 -4.58
CA GLU A 70 19.32 -18.38 -3.37
C GLU A 70 19.12 -16.89 -3.09
N PRO A 71 19.09 -16.47 -1.81
CA PRO A 71 19.15 -15.06 -1.45
C PRO A 71 20.33 -14.33 -2.10
N THR A 72 20.14 -13.09 -2.54
CA THR A 72 21.19 -12.38 -3.30
C THR A 72 22.53 -12.31 -2.59
N MET A 73 22.56 -12.15 -1.27
CA MET A 73 23.81 -12.10 -0.52
C MET A 73 24.60 -13.40 -0.57
N VAL A 74 23.90 -14.54 -0.68
CA VAL A 74 24.54 -15.86 -0.87
C VAL A 74 25.23 -15.87 -2.22
N LEU A 75 24.51 -15.46 -3.28
CA LEU A 75 25.05 -15.39 -4.63
C LEU A 75 26.21 -14.40 -4.76
N THR A 76 26.14 -13.25 -4.06
CA THR A 76 27.20 -12.25 -4.05
C THR A 76 28.50 -12.85 -3.53
N ARG A 77 28.38 -13.58 -2.42
CA ARG A 77 29.51 -14.15 -1.72
C ARG A 77 30.10 -15.38 -2.40
N GLU A 78 29.26 -16.16 -3.09
CA GLU A 78 29.72 -17.24 -3.98
C GLU A 78 30.38 -16.69 -5.26
N GLY A 79 30.49 -15.35 -5.40
CA GLY A 79 31.07 -14.70 -6.56
C GLY A 79 30.22 -14.82 -7.82
N LEU A 80 28.97 -15.29 -7.70
CA LEU A 80 28.06 -15.49 -8.82
C LEU A 80 27.41 -14.16 -9.28
N ILE A 81 27.33 -13.18 -8.38
CA ILE A 81 26.93 -11.80 -8.66
C ILE A 81 27.90 -10.81 -7.97
N ALA A 82 28.06 -9.60 -8.52
CA ALA A 82 28.88 -8.57 -7.88
C ALA A 82 28.18 -7.96 -6.65
N GLU A 83 28.94 -7.47 -5.66
CA GLU A 83 28.38 -6.79 -4.48
C GLU A 83 27.52 -5.58 -4.84
N ASP A 84 27.93 -4.82 -5.86
CA ASP A 84 27.21 -3.64 -6.31
C ASP A 84 26.10 -3.95 -7.33
N TRP A 85 25.88 -5.23 -7.68
CA TRP A 85 24.91 -5.64 -8.70
C TRP A 85 23.48 -5.20 -8.34
N ILE A 86 23.06 -5.43 -7.10
CA ILE A 86 21.72 -5.04 -6.62
C ILE A 86 21.57 -3.52 -6.64
N LYS A 87 22.59 -2.79 -6.20
CA LYS A 87 22.59 -1.33 -6.21
C LYS A 87 22.47 -0.78 -7.62
N LYS A 88 23.26 -1.32 -8.57
CA LYS A 88 23.17 -0.98 -10.01
C LYS A 88 21.80 -1.31 -10.59
N LEU A 89 21.23 -2.47 -10.24
CA LEU A 89 19.89 -2.83 -10.66
C LEU A 89 18.86 -1.85 -10.11
N ASN A 90 18.87 -1.58 -8.81
CA ASN A 90 17.91 -0.70 -8.15
C ASN A 90 18.02 0.76 -8.60
N ASP A 91 19.22 1.27 -8.86
CA ASP A 91 19.47 2.63 -9.33
C ASP A 91 18.87 2.89 -10.73
N GLU A 92 18.81 1.86 -11.57
CA GLU A 92 18.28 1.92 -12.93
C GLU A 92 16.88 1.30 -13.08
N SER A 93 16.42 0.57 -12.06
CA SER A 93 15.17 -0.16 -12.08
C SER A 93 13.98 0.79 -12.01
N PRO A 94 12.92 0.54 -12.81
CA PRO A 94 11.65 1.24 -12.68
C PRO A 94 10.86 0.82 -11.43
N PHE A 95 11.33 -0.14 -10.63
CA PHE A 95 10.72 -0.57 -9.37
C PHE A 95 11.79 -0.84 -8.30
N PRO A 96 11.46 -0.69 -7.01
CA PRO A 96 12.46 -0.90 -5.97
C PRO A 96 12.81 -2.38 -5.82
N ILE A 97 14.09 -2.64 -5.56
CA ILE A 97 14.67 -3.97 -5.37
C ILE A 97 15.43 -3.93 -4.03
N LEU A 98 15.21 -4.92 -3.16
CA LEU A 98 15.90 -5.01 -1.86
C LEU A 98 17.05 -5.99 -1.92
N GLU A 99 18.10 -5.67 -1.15
CA GLU A 99 19.15 -6.62 -0.85
C GLU A 99 18.63 -7.75 0.04
N GLY A 100 18.99 -8.99 -0.29
CA GLY A 100 18.62 -10.19 0.44
C GLY A 100 17.31 -10.84 -0.01
N MET A 101 16.67 -10.30 -1.04
CA MET A 101 15.60 -11.02 -1.74
C MET A 101 16.13 -12.32 -2.35
N HIS A 102 15.27 -13.32 -2.53
CA HIS A 102 15.65 -14.50 -3.28
C HIS A 102 15.86 -14.14 -4.75
N SER A 103 16.88 -14.75 -5.33
CA SER A 103 17.22 -14.59 -6.74
C SER A 103 17.47 -15.95 -7.35
N SER A 104 17.18 -16.06 -8.63
CA SER A 104 17.43 -17.28 -9.40
C SER A 104 18.60 -17.05 -10.32
N ILE A 105 19.56 -17.98 -10.37
CA ILE A 105 20.61 -18.01 -11.38
C ILE A 105 20.43 -19.25 -12.23
N PHE A 106 20.52 -19.07 -13.53
CA PHE A 106 20.49 -20.15 -14.50
C PHE A 106 21.63 -19.98 -15.49
N GLU A 107 22.37 -21.06 -15.73
CA GLU A 107 23.51 -21.07 -16.64
C GLU A 107 23.34 -22.15 -17.71
N CYS A 108 23.75 -21.81 -18.92
CA CYS A 108 23.76 -22.73 -20.05
C CYS A 108 24.86 -22.33 -21.03
N VAL A 109 25.40 -23.33 -21.71
CA VAL A 109 26.48 -23.18 -22.68
C VAL A 109 26.01 -23.74 -24.00
N TRP A 110 26.15 -22.94 -25.06
CA TRP A 110 25.96 -23.37 -26.44
C TRP A 110 27.30 -23.36 -27.15
N GLU A 111 27.40 -24.18 -28.19
CA GLU A 111 28.56 -24.27 -29.06
C GLU A 111 28.11 -24.06 -30.51
N ALA A 112 28.82 -23.22 -31.26
CA ALA A 112 28.67 -23.03 -32.70
C ALA A 112 30.04 -22.85 -33.34
N ASP A 113 30.32 -23.55 -34.43
CA ASP A 113 31.58 -23.48 -35.17
C ASP A 113 32.86 -23.66 -34.32
N GLY A 114 32.77 -24.47 -33.25
CA GLY A 114 33.87 -24.73 -32.32
C GLY A 114 34.10 -23.61 -31.29
N GLU A 115 33.28 -22.57 -31.30
CA GLU A 115 33.28 -21.49 -30.33
C GLU A 115 32.12 -21.63 -29.35
N GLU A 116 32.41 -21.37 -28.06
CA GLU A 116 31.42 -21.45 -27.00
C GLU A 116 30.78 -20.09 -26.72
N THR A 117 29.51 -20.15 -26.32
CA THR A 117 28.75 -19.03 -25.77
C THR A 117 28.11 -19.49 -24.47
N LYS A 118 28.55 -18.93 -23.35
CA LYS A 118 27.89 -19.10 -22.06
C LYS A 118 26.87 -17.99 -21.87
N ARG A 119 25.64 -18.34 -21.49
CA ARG A 119 24.62 -17.40 -21.00
C ARG A 119 24.37 -17.65 -19.53
N THR A 120 24.33 -16.58 -18.77
CA THR A 120 23.90 -16.59 -17.38
C THR A 120 22.69 -15.67 -17.24
N ILE A 121 21.57 -16.21 -16.79
CA ILE A 121 20.35 -15.45 -16.49
C ILE A 121 20.24 -15.34 -14.97
N ARG A 122 20.34 -14.12 -14.46
CA ARG A 122 20.08 -13.81 -13.05
C ARG A 122 18.75 -13.10 -12.94
N ALA A 123 17.89 -13.56 -12.06
CA ALA A 123 16.55 -13.02 -11.89
C ALA A 123 16.32 -12.63 -10.44
N ILE A 124 15.91 -11.38 -10.20
CA ILE A 124 15.58 -10.87 -8.87
C ILE A 124 14.16 -10.26 -8.91
N PRO A 125 13.22 -10.76 -8.09
CA PRO A 125 11.90 -10.17 -8.00
C PRO A 125 12.01 -8.75 -7.43
N GLY A 126 11.22 -7.84 -7.98
CA GLY A 126 11.07 -6.53 -7.37
C GLY A 126 10.14 -6.60 -6.16
N ILE A 127 10.17 -5.55 -5.36
CA ILE A 127 9.33 -5.40 -4.17
C ILE A 127 7.83 -5.47 -4.52
N GLU A 128 7.45 -4.88 -5.65
CA GLU A 128 6.06 -4.87 -6.10
C GLU A 128 5.68 -6.18 -6.77
N MET A 129 4.49 -6.69 -6.45
CA MET A 129 3.92 -7.81 -7.20
C MET A 129 3.83 -7.49 -8.69
N GLY A 130 4.22 -8.46 -9.51
CA GLY A 130 4.30 -8.32 -10.96
C GLY A 130 5.61 -7.73 -11.46
N THR A 131 6.66 -7.61 -10.64
CA THR A 131 7.93 -7.05 -11.09
C THR A 131 9.09 -8.03 -10.92
N ILE A 132 9.97 -8.10 -11.92
CA ILE A 132 11.21 -8.89 -11.87
C ILE A 132 12.27 -8.21 -12.73
N ALA A 133 13.48 -8.07 -12.18
CA ALA A 133 14.64 -7.60 -12.89
C ALA A 133 15.49 -8.80 -13.31
N LEU A 134 15.90 -8.82 -14.56
CA LEU A 134 16.79 -9.82 -15.13
C LEU A 134 18.10 -9.16 -15.48
N ASP A 135 19.18 -9.90 -15.28
CA ASP A 135 20.49 -9.61 -15.82
C ASP A 135 20.89 -10.83 -16.66
N VAL A 136 20.95 -10.63 -17.97
CA VAL A 136 21.29 -11.66 -18.94
C VAL A 136 22.70 -11.37 -19.43
N SER A 137 23.66 -12.14 -18.92
CA SER A 137 25.06 -12.01 -19.31
C SER A 137 25.43 -13.05 -20.36
N PHE A 138 26.32 -12.65 -21.26
CA PHE A 138 26.91 -13.47 -22.30
C PHE A 138 28.42 -13.43 -22.18
N GLU A 139 29.06 -14.59 -22.21
CA GLU A 139 30.49 -14.77 -22.44
C GLU A 139 30.64 -15.56 -23.75
N THR A 140 30.97 -14.87 -24.83
CA THR A 140 30.95 -15.44 -26.19
C THR A 140 32.24 -15.16 -26.96
N GLN A 141 32.73 -16.17 -27.70
CA GLN A 141 33.80 -15.98 -28.67
C GLN A 141 33.27 -15.59 -30.06
N LEU A 142 31.98 -15.81 -30.31
CA LEU A 142 31.33 -15.55 -31.59
C LEU A 142 31.34 -14.04 -31.90
N SER A 143 31.69 -13.70 -33.13
CA SER A 143 31.57 -12.33 -33.61
C SER A 143 30.15 -12.05 -34.08
N GLY A 144 29.46 -11.12 -33.42
CA GLY A 144 28.17 -10.59 -33.86
C GLY A 144 26.98 -11.52 -33.58
N LEU A 145 26.99 -12.18 -32.42
CA LEU A 145 25.85 -12.97 -31.95
C LEU A 145 24.62 -12.06 -31.80
N ARG A 146 23.58 -12.28 -32.60
CA ARG A 146 22.31 -11.56 -32.48
C ARG A 146 21.38 -12.36 -31.58
N TRP A 147 20.87 -11.72 -30.54
CA TRP A 147 19.91 -12.27 -29.61
C TRP A 147 18.57 -11.52 -29.75
N GLU A 148 17.51 -12.27 -30.00
CA GLU A 148 16.14 -11.74 -30.05
C GLU A 148 15.39 -12.16 -28.79
N PHE A 149 14.84 -11.18 -28.08
CA PHE A 149 13.97 -11.37 -26.92
C PHE A 149 12.72 -10.53 -27.10
N LYS A 150 11.60 -11.18 -27.44
CA LYS A 150 10.30 -10.51 -27.66
C LYS A 150 9.19 -11.26 -26.93
N ILE A 151 8.26 -10.52 -26.36
CA ILE A 151 7.03 -11.09 -25.82
C ILE A 151 5.98 -11.12 -26.93
N GLU A 152 5.37 -12.28 -27.15
CA GLU A 152 4.37 -12.46 -28.19
C GLU A 152 3.02 -11.85 -27.78
N GLY A 153 2.69 -10.71 -28.41
CA GLY A 153 1.43 -9.99 -28.23
C GLY A 153 1.36 -9.14 -26.97
N ASP A 154 0.29 -8.33 -26.86
CA ASP A 154 0.02 -7.56 -25.64
C ASP A 154 -0.65 -8.45 -24.60
N LYS A 155 0.17 -9.04 -23.73
CA LYS A 155 -0.29 -9.81 -22.57
C LYS A 155 -0.16 -9.01 -21.28
N GLY A 156 -0.01 -7.69 -21.35
CA GLY A 156 0.20 -6.87 -20.17
C GLY A 156 1.58 -7.07 -19.54
N ILE A 157 2.55 -7.67 -20.23
CA ILE A 157 3.93 -7.73 -19.75
C ILE A 157 4.76 -6.72 -20.53
N ARG A 158 5.31 -5.73 -19.83
CA ARG A 158 6.20 -4.73 -20.40
C ARG A 158 7.64 -5.11 -20.17
N VAL A 159 8.45 -4.97 -21.23
CA VAL A 159 9.89 -5.23 -21.24
C VAL A 159 10.61 -3.92 -21.35
N ILE A 160 11.49 -3.62 -20.40
CA ILE A 160 12.32 -2.41 -20.43
C ILE A 160 13.78 -2.85 -20.45
N PRO A 161 14.41 -2.89 -21.63
CA PRO A 161 15.82 -3.25 -21.73
C PRO A 161 16.73 -2.08 -21.32
N ARG A 162 17.86 -2.44 -20.69
CA ARG A 162 19.01 -1.58 -20.40
C ARG A 162 20.27 -2.33 -20.83
N CYS A 163 20.94 -1.79 -21.83
CA CYS A 163 22.16 -2.37 -22.36
C CYS A 163 23.38 -1.69 -21.72
N ASP A 164 24.36 -2.50 -21.34
CA ASP A 164 25.68 -2.00 -21.01
C ASP A 164 26.46 -1.76 -22.32
N GLY A 165 27.30 -0.72 -22.32
CA GLY A 165 27.62 0.07 -23.52
C GLY A 165 28.10 -0.64 -24.79
N GLN A 166 28.67 -1.85 -24.71
CA GLN A 166 29.14 -2.55 -25.92
C GLN A 166 28.01 -3.29 -26.68
N VAL A 167 26.87 -3.56 -26.03
CA VAL A 167 25.71 -4.16 -26.67
C VAL A 167 24.98 -3.11 -27.49
N LYS A 168 24.76 -3.38 -28.79
CA LYS A 168 23.96 -2.52 -29.66
C LYS A 168 22.53 -3.06 -29.75
N VAL A 169 21.55 -2.21 -29.51
CA VAL A 169 20.14 -2.49 -29.83
C VAL A 169 19.93 -2.18 -31.31
N LEU A 170 19.43 -3.15 -32.07
CA LEU A 170 19.11 -3.01 -33.48
C LEU A 170 17.69 -2.45 -33.68
N ASP A 171 17.38 -1.96 -34.88
CA ASP A 171 16.09 -1.30 -35.20
C ASP A 171 14.88 -2.21 -34.99
N ASP A 172 15.07 -3.53 -35.08
CA ASP A 172 14.03 -4.54 -34.86
C ASP A 172 13.87 -4.93 -33.38
N GLY A 173 14.59 -4.26 -32.48
CA GLY A 173 14.61 -4.52 -31.03
C GLY A 173 15.51 -5.68 -30.60
N SER A 174 16.19 -6.36 -31.52
CA SER A 174 17.16 -7.40 -31.17
C SER A 174 18.49 -6.81 -30.68
N PHE A 175 19.29 -7.63 -29.99
CA PHE A 175 20.55 -7.21 -29.39
C PHE A 175 21.72 -7.83 -30.17
N LEU A 176 22.66 -6.99 -30.57
CA LEU A 176 23.94 -7.44 -31.11
C LEU A 176 24.95 -7.56 -29.98
N ILE A 177 25.28 -8.80 -29.63
CA ILE A 177 26.22 -9.15 -28.57
C ILE A 177 27.64 -9.17 -29.17
N PRO A 178 28.55 -8.31 -28.70
CA PRO A 178 29.94 -8.35 -29.12
C PRO A 178 30.68 -9.55 -28.52
N ARG A 179 31.83 -9.88 -29.12
CA ARG A 179 32.76 -10.88 -28.57
C ARG A 179 33.25 -10.45 -27.19
N GLY A 180 33.33 -11.39 -26.26
CA GLY A 180 33.73 -11.18 -24.87
C GLY A 180 32.54 -11.20 -23.91
N ASN A 181 32.64 -10.41 -22.84
CA ASN A 181 31.62 -10.32 -21.80
C ASN A 181 30.66 -9.18 -22.08
N SER A 182 29.37 -9.48 -22.07
CA SER A 182 28.30 -8.51 -22.23
C SER A 182 27.19 -8.80 -21.24
N SER A 183 26.49 -7.75 -20.78
CA SER A 183 25.28 -7.93 -19.98
C SER A 183 24.15 -7.05 -20.48
N ILE A 184 22.94 -7.59 -20.39
CA ILE A 184 21.71 -6.91 -20.74
C ILE A 184 20.77 -7.05 -19.55
N ARG A 185 20.37 -5.90 -19.01
CA ARG A 185 19.40 -5.85 -17.93
C ARG A 185 18.01 -5.70 -18.54
N ILE A 186 17.08 -6.55 -18.11
CA ILE A 186 15.70 -6.54 -18.59
C ILE A 186 14.79 -6.42 -17.38
N TYR A 187 14.02 -5.34 -17.32
CA TYR A 187 12.98 -5.18 -16.32
C TYR A 187 11.65 -5.64 -16.91
N LEU A 188 11.04 -6.65 -16.29
CA LEU A 188 9.72 -7.14 -16.64
C LEU A 188 8.72 -6.61 -15.62
N ILE A 189 7.67 -5.99 -16.14
CA ILE A 189 6.56 -5.48 -15.34
C ILE A 189 5.27 -6.07 -15.90
N SER A 190 4.60 -6.85 -15.08
CA SER A 190 3.26 -7.32 -15.36
C SER A 190 2.24 -6.27 -14.95
N ILE A 191 1.29 -6.08 -15.83
CA ILE A 191 0.18 -5.15 -15.76
C ILE A 191 -1.08 -5.95 -16.08
N PRO A 192 -2.16 -5.80 -15.30
CA PRO A 192 -3.40 -6.50 -15.58
C PRO A 192 -3.92 -6.14 -16.97
N ARG A 193 -4.43 -7.12 -17.72
CA ARG A 193 -4.91 -6.92 -19.11
C ARG A 193 -6.01 -5.87 -19.18
N GLU A 194 -6.92 -5.91 -18.20
CA GLU A 194 -7.97 -4.92 -18.02
C GLU A 194 -7.53 -3.91 -16.96
N SER A 195 -6.88 -2.84 -17.42
CA SER A 195 -6.47 -1.71 -16.57
C SER A 195 -7.53 -0.62 -16.66
N LEU A 196 -8.04 -0.18 -15.51
CA LEU A 196 -8.88 1.00 -15.41
C LEU A 196 -8.06 2.28 -15.47
N VAL A 197 -6.75 2.21 -15.25
CA VAL A 197 -5.83 3.34 -15.30
C VAL A 197 -5.23 3.46 -16.71
N ASP A 198 -5.23 4.67 -17.27
CA ASP A 198 -4.52 4.93 -18.52
C ASP A 198 -3.01 4.96 -18.23
N ARG A 199 -2.28 4.12 -18.96
CA ARG A 199 -0.83 3.99 -18.88
C ARG A 199 -0.15 4.57 -20.11
N GLU A 200 -0.91 5.20 -20.99
CA GLU A 200 -0.38 5.94 -22.12
C GLU A 200 -0.09 7.40 -21.75
N LEU A 201 -0.90 7.96 -20.85
CA LEU A 201 -0.84 9.36 -20.45
C LEU A 201 -0.91 9.48 -18.92
N MET A 202 -0.11 10.35 -18.34
CA MET A 202 -0.22 10.82 -16.95
C MET A 202 -0.05 12.33 -16.91
N VAL A 203 -0.77 13.01 -16.01
CA VAL A 203 -0.74 14.47 -15.88
C VAL A 203 -0.29 14.88 -14.48
N LEU A 204 0.65 15.82 -14.43
CA LEU A 204 1.11 16.50 -13.21
C LEU A 204 0.73 17.98 -13.30
N VAL A 205 0.01 18.50 -12.31
CA VAL A 205 -0.38 19.92 -12.21
C VAL A 205 0.00 20.52 -10.86
N PRO A 206 0.33 21.82 -10.80
CA PRO A 206 0.65 22.48 -9.53
C PRO A 206 -0.61 22.61 -8.65
N LYS A 207 -0.47 22.29 -7.36
CA LYS A 207 -1.59 22.32 -6.41
C LYS A 207 -1.97 23.74 -5.98
N LYS A 208 -1.00 24.60 -5.66
CA LYS A 208 -1.27 25.98 -5.20
C LYS A 208 -1.51 26.93 -6.37
N ALA A 209 -0.88 26.69 -7.52
CA ALA A 209 -1.09 27.46 -8.75
C ALA A 209 -2.10 26.81 -9.72
N LEU A 210 -3.13 26.16 -9.19
CA LEU A 210 -4.15 25.48 -9.99
C LEU A 210 -5.03 26.51 -10.73
N SER A 211 -4.78 26.70 -12.03
CA SER A 211 -5.53 27.61 -12.90
C SER A 211 -6.64 26.89 -13.66
N GLU A 212 -7.56 27.65 -14.27
CA GLU A 212 -8.59 27.13 -15.18
C GLU A 212 -7.97 26.30 -16.32
N ILE A 213 -6.79 26.70 -16.80
CA ILE A 213 -6.05 25.98 -17.85
C ILE A 213 -5.57 24.63 -17.34
N ASN A 214 -5.03 24.57 -16.12
CA ASN A 214 -4.61 23.30 -15.50
C ASN A 214 -5.82 22.36 -15.34
N LEU A 215 -6.98 22.89 -14.97
CA LEU A 215 -8.24 22.15 -14.91
C LEU A 215 -8.67 21.63 -16.29
N LYS A 216 -8.57 22.44 -17.35
CA LYS A 216 -8.84 22.02 -18.74
C LYS A 216 -7.89 20.93 -19.24
N ILE A 217 -6.60 21.00 -18.90
CA ILE A 217 -5.61 19.93 -19.19
C ILE A 217 -6.04 18.62 -18.51
N CYS A 218 -6.40 18.67 -17.22
CA CYS A 218 -6.90 17.51 -16.48
C CYS A 218 -8.16 16.91 -17.14
N ALA A 219 -9.15 17.75 -17.46
CA ALA A 219 -10.39 17.30 -18.10
C ALA A 219 -10.13 16.69 -19.49
N GLY A 220 -9.26 17.30 -20.29
CA GLY A 220 -8.84 16.79 -21.59
C GLY A 220 -8.18 15.42 -21.53
N ALA A 221 -7.26 15.24 -20.58
CA ALA A 221 -6.62 13.95 -20.34
C ALA A 221 -7.62 12.86 -19.94
N LEU A 222 -8.58 13.19 -19.07
CA LEU A 222 -9.66 12.29 -18.68
C LEU A 222 -10.54 11.92 -19.88
N LEU A 223 -10.98 12.89 -20.68
CA LEU A 223 -11.78 12.63 -21.89
C LEU A 223 -11.06 11.68 -22.85
N ARG A 224 -9.79 11.94 -23.15
CA ARG A 224 -8.93 11.08 -24.00
C ARG A 224 -8.80 9.66 -23.45
N SER A 225 -8.73 9.51 -22.13
CA SER A 225 -8.60 8.19 -21.48
C SER A 225 -9.92 7.44 -21.43
N ILE A 226 -11.03 8.14 -21.18
CA ILE A 226 -12.39 7.57 -21.07
C ILE A 226 -12.84 6.98 -22.40
N GLU A 227 -12.40 7.52 -23.54
CA GLU A 227 -12.65 6.95 -24.86
C GLU A 227 -12.09 5.53 -25.02
N LYS A 228 -11.05 5.20 -24.26
CA LYS A 228 -10.45 3.86 -24.19
C LYS A 228 -11.02 3.01 -23.06
N GLY A 229 -12.01 3.52 -22.31
CA GLY A 229 -12.51 2.91 -21.08
C GLY A 229 -11.50 2.96 -19.92
N LYS A 230 -10.61 3.97 -19.90
CA LYS A 230 -9.54 4.13 -18.90
C LYS A 230 -9.66 5.47 -18.17
N TYR A 231 -8.90 5.62 -17.08
CA TYR A 231 -8.83 6.80 -16.23
C TYR A 231 -7.43 7.41 -16.30
N ALA A 232 -7.31 8.67 -16.72
CA ALA A 232 -6.02 9.36 -16.69
C ALA A 232 -5.51 9.51 -15.24
N PRO A 233 -4.33 9.00 -14.90
CA PRO A 233 -3.66 9.38 -13.66
C PRO A 233 -3.36 10.87 -13.68
N ILE A 234 -3.95 11.59 -12.72
CA ILE A 234 -3.69 13.01 -12.47
C ILE A 234 -3.12 13.11 -11.06
N ILE A 235 -2.05 13.89 -10.89
CA ILE A 235 -1.49 14.23 -9.58
C ILE A 235 -1.33 15.74 -9.47
N ALA A 236 -1.93 16.32 -8.42
CA ALA A 236 -1.70 17.69 -8.01
C ALA A 236 -0.50 17.74 -7.05
N TYR A 237 0.64 18.21 -7.54
CA TYR A 237 1.87 18.24 -6.76
C TYR A 237 1.97 19.51 -5.91
N ASP A 238 2.47 19.36 -4.68
CA ASP A 238 2.81 20.51 -3.85
C ASP A 238 4.21 21.04 -4.24
N GLU A 239 4.24 22.30 -4.63
CA GLU A 239 5.40 22.99 -5.16
C GLU A 239 6.54 23.06 -4.14
N GLU A 240 6.23 23.36 -2.88
CA GLU A 240 7.21 23.48 -1.80
C GLU A 240 7.74 22.09 -1.41
N GLU A 241 6.88 21.07 -1.37
CA GLU A 241 7.29 19.71 -1.09
C GLU A 241 8.13 19.10 -2.23
N ILE A 242 7.95 19.51 -3.49
CA ILE A 242 8.88 19.18 -4.59
C ILE A 242 10.25 19.79 -4.30
N ILE A 243 10.30 21.05 -3.84
CA ILE A 243 11.55 21.71 -3.51
C ILE A 243 12.22 20.99 -2.33
N ASN A 244 11.47 20.57 -1.32
CA ASN A 244 12.02 19.83 -0.18
C ASN A 244 12.30 18.35 -0.48
N GLY A 245 11.80 17.83 -1.62
CA GLY A 245 12.03 16.47 -2.11
C GLY A 245 11.09 15.40 -1.58
N LEU A 246 10.15 15.76 -0.69
CA LEU A 246 9.13 14.84 -0.18
C LEU A 246 8.18 14.41 -1.30
N GLU A 247 7.67 15.37 -2.07
CA GLU A 247 6.70 15.10 -3.14
C GLU A 247 7.33 14.38 -4.33
N LEU A 248 8.63 14.59 -4.59
CA LEU A 248 9.36 13.87 -5.64
C LEU A 248 9.32 12.36 -5.42
N SER A 249 9.46 11.92 -4.16
CA SER A 249 9.44 10.50 -3.82
C SER A 249 8.06 9.90 -4.05
N ARG A 250 6.98 10.65 -3.75
CA ARG A 250 5.60 10.20 -4.00
C ARG A 250 5.30 10.10 -5.50
N ILE A 251 5.64 11.14 -6.27
CA ILE A 251 5.46 11.16 -7.73
C ILE A 251 6.22 10.00 -8.37
N GLU A 252 7.49 9.81 -7.97
CA GLU A 252 8.30 8.70 -8.46
C GLU A 252 7.59 7.37 -8.23
N ARG A 253 7.11 7.11 -7.01
CA ARG A 253 6.41 5.86 -6.67
C ARG A 253 5.15 5.64 -7.51
N PHE A 254 4.36 6.68 -7.78
CA PHE A 254 3.21 6.54 -8.68
C PHE A 254 3.63 6.22 -10.11
N ILE A 255 4.69 6.87 -10.62
CA ILE A 255 5.24 6.56 -11.96
C ILE A 255 5.73 5.12 -12.01
N ARG A 256 6.40 4.61 -10.97
CA ARG A 256 6.83 3.20 -10.89
C ARG A 256 5.65 2.21 -11.00
N ARG A 257 4.50 2.55 -10.41
CA ARG A 257 3.30 1.69 -10.40
C ARG A 257 2.51 1.75 -11.72
N ILE A 258 2.40 2.94 -12.30
CA ILE A 258 1.63 3.20 -13.53
C ILE A 258 2.47 2.83 -14.76
N MET A 259 3.74 3.22 -14.77
CA MET A 259 4.64 3.20 -15.91
C MET A 259 4.01 3.87 -17.14
N PRO A 260 3.66 5.16 -17.08
CA PRO A 260 3.05 5.85 -18.22
C PRO A 260 4.02 5.92 -19.40
N SER A 261 3.54 5.90 -20.65
CA SER A 261 4.42 6.17 -21.81
C SER A 261 4.65 7.67 -22.02
N GLU A 262 3.69 8.52 -21.68
CA GLU A 262 3.74 9.98 -21.77
C GLU A 262 3.39 10.60 -20.41
N ILE A 263 4.17 11.58 -19.98
CA ILE A 263 3.90 12.41 -18.80
C ILE A 263 3.83 13.87 -19.23
N ILE A 264 2.67 14.47 -19.03
CA ILE A 264 2.46 15.91 -19.18
C ILE A 264 2.68 16.57 -17.82
N VAL A 265 3.59 17.54 -17.77
CA VAL A 265 3.87 18.35 -16.60
C VAL A 265 3.52 19.79 -16.89
N SER A 266 2.43 20.27 -16.31
CA SER A 266 2.09 21.69 -16.39
C SER A 266 2.92 22.47 -15.38
N LEU A 267 3.58 23.53 -15.86
CA LEU A 267 4.22 24.55 -15.04
C LEU A 267 3.47 25.89 -15.12
N ILE A 268 2.28 25.88 -15.74
CA ILE A 268 1.44 27.06 -15.98
C ILE A 268 0.97 27.62 -14.64
N GLY A 269 1.14 28.94 -14.46
CA GLY A 269 0.80 29.66 -13.23
C GLY A 269 1.95 29.77 -12.22
N LEU A 270 3.07 29.10 -12.46
CA LEU A 270 4.27 29.22 -11.62
C LEU A 270 5.16 30.38 -12.09
N ASP A 271 5.87 31.01 -11.15
CA ASP A 271 6.92 31.95 -11.52
C ASP A 271 8.05 31.22 -12.25
N SER A 272 8.72 31.90 -13.19
CA SER A 272 9.73 31.28 -14.05
C SER A 272 10.91 30.66 -13.27
N SER A 273 11.24 31.19 -12.09
CA SER A 273 12.34 30.67 -11.28
C SER A 273 11.97 29.35 -10.59
N LEU A 274 10.76 29.29 -10.02
CA LEU A 274 10.21 28.10 -9.40
C LEU A 274 9.93 27.02 -10.45
N ALA A 275 9.33 27.38 -11.60
CA ALA A 275 9.10 26.47 -12.72
C ALA A 275 10.41 25.79 -13.17
N LYS A 276 11.48 26.57 -13.35
CA LYS A 276 12.81 26.04 -13.70
C LYS A 276 13.37 25.11 -12.63
N SER A 277 13.18 25.45 -11.35
CA SER A 277 13.62 24.62 -10.21
C SER A 277 12.88 23.28 -10.15
N ILE A 278 11.55 23.31 -10.28
CA ILE A 278 10.69 22.11 -10.30
C ILE A 278 11.03 21.22 -11.50
N LYS A 279 11.13 21.79 -12.71
CA LYS A 279 11.53 21.08 -13.93
C LYS A 279 12.87 20.37 -13.75
N SER A 280 13.88 21.08 -13.23
CA SER A 280 15.19 20.52 -12.95
C SER A 280 15.13 19.36 -11.95
N LYS A 281 14.37 19.49 -10.86
CA LYS A 281 14.25 18.43 -9.85
C LYS A 281 13.53 17.20 -10.39
N LEU A 282 12.43 17.38 -11.12
CA LEU A 282 11.70 16.28 -11.74
C LEU A 282 12.57 15.54 -12.77
N LEU A 283 13.24 16.25 -13.67
CA LEU A 283 14.15 15.64 -14.65
C LEU A 283 15.28 14.86 -13.99
N ASN A 284 15.98 15.48 -13.04
CA ASN A 284 17.21 14.90 -12.47
C ASN A 284 16.95 13.80 -11.43
N ARG A 285 15.85 13.89 -10.66
CA ARG A 285 15.58 12.95 -9.56
C ARG A 285 14.53 11.90 -9.91
N VAL A 286 13.57 12.21 -10.77
CA VAL A 286 12.45 11.31 -11.10
C VAL A 286 12.63 10.75 -12.51
N PHE A 287 12.51 11.60 -13.54
CA PHE A 287 12.39 11.13 -14.92
C PHE A 287 13.66 10.50 -15.51
N ARG A 288 14.85 10.84 -15.00
CA ARG A 288 16.12 10.18 -15.37
C ARG A 288 16.07 8.65 -15.22
N ARG A 289 15.28 8.13 -14.28
CA ARG A 289 15.14 6.67 -14.02
C ARG A 289 14.24 5.98 -15.04
N PHE A 290 13.33 6.72 -15.68
CA PHE A 290 12.30 6.19 -16.56
C PHE A 290 12.61 6.46 -18.04
N LYS A 291 13.80 6.09 -18.54
CA LYS A 291 14.08 6.26 -19.98
C LYS A 291 13.09 5.44 -20.82
N GLY A 292 12.52 6.07 -21.85
CA GLY A 292 11.42 5.54 -22.65
C GLY A 292 10.06 6.16 -22.33
N VAL A 293 9.97 6.92 -21.22
CA VAL A 293 8.80 7.74 -20.91
C VAL A 293 9.00 9.14 -21.48
N GLU A 294 8.15 9.52 -22.43
CA GLU A 294 8.13 10.87 -22.98
C GLU A 294 7.64 11.83 -21.89
N THR A 295 8.38 12.92 -21.66
CA THR A 295 8.00 13.92 -20.65
C THR A 295 7.93 15.28 -21.30
N LEU A 296 6.74 15.88 -21.27
CA LEU A 296 6.44 17.17 -21.88
C LEU A 296 6.19 18.20 -20.78
N PHE A 297 6.92 19.32 -20.83
CA PHE A 297 6.75 20.42 -19.87
C PHE A 297 6.10 21.60 -20.58
N PHE A 298 4.98 22.08 -20.04
CA PHE A 298 4.26 23.21 -20.60
C PHE A 298 4.33 24.41 -19.67
N GLU A 299 4.83 25.53 -20.21
CA GLU A 299 4.84 26.84 -19.54
C GLU A 299 3.77 27.78 -20.12
N ARG A 300 3.12 27.38 -21.22
CA ARG A 300 2.12 28.16 -21.97
C ARG A 300 0.87 27.33 -22.26
N GLU A 301 -0.26 28.01 -22.31
CA GLU A 301 -1.60 27.42 -22.46
C GLU A 301 -1.78 26.62 -23.76
N ASN A 302 -1.61 27.27 -24.91
CA ASN A 302 -2.02 26.70 -26.21
C ASN A 302 -1.24 25.43 -26.58
N GLU A 303 -0.01 25.30 -26.10
CA GLU A 303 0.84 24.13 -26.36
C GLU A 303 0.30 22.87 -25.67
N ALA A 304 -0.19 22.99 -24.43
CA ALA A 304 -0.66 21.86 -23.65
C ALA A 304 -1.99 21.29 -24.17
N LEU A 305 -2.93 22.18 -24.54
CA LEU A 305 -4.24 21.77 -25.06
C LEU A 305 -4.12 21.12 -26.45
N ALA A 306 -3.24 21.65 -27.30
CA ALA A 306 -2.96 21.08 -28.62
C ALA A 306 -2.39 19.65 -28.52
N GLN A 307 -1.49 19.38 -27.56
CA GLN A 307 -0.94 18.03 -27.33
C GLN A 307 -2.02 17.01 -26.96
N LEU A 308 -3.08 17.44 -26.26
CA LEU A 308 -4.21 16.59 -25.90
C LEU A 308 -5.24 16.43 -27.03
N GLY A 309 -5.01 17.05 -28.19
CA GLY A 309 -5.93 17.02 -29.33
C GLY A 309 -7.24 17.77 -29.08
N LEU A 310 -7.24 18.73 -28.15
CA LEU A 310 -8.42 19.54 -27.85
C LEU A 310 -8.50 20.75 -28.79
N ASP A 311 -9.69 21.01 -29.34
CA ASP A 311 -9.99 22.23 -30.09
C ASP A 311 -10.06 23.42 -29.12
N GLU A 312 -9.42 24.54 -29.47
CA GLU A 312 -9.47 25.81 -28.70
C GLU A 312 -10.91 26.28 -28.44
N LYS A 313 -11.86 25.87 -29.28
CA LYS A 313 -13.28 26.24 -29.13
C LYS A 313 -14.07 25.32 -28.19
N SER A 314 -13.56 24.14 -27.88
CA SER A 314 -14.22 23.18 -27.00
C SER A 314 -13.83 23.41 -25.55
N ASP A 315 -14.80 23.45 -24.63
CA ASP A 315 -14.51 23.42 -23.20
C ASP A 315 -14.48 21.96 -22.72
N PRO A 316 -13.30 21.37 -22.46
CA PRO A 316 -13.19 19.99 -22.04
C PRO A 316 -13.85 19.73 -20.68
N ILE A 317 -14.01 20.75 -19.82
CA ILE A 317 -14.65 20.59 -18.52
C ILE A 317 -16.15 20.37 -18.72
N GLU A 318 -16.80 21.20 -19.54
CA GLU A 318 -18.22 21.07 -19.86
C GLU A 318 -18.51 19.78 -20.63
N GLU A 319 -17.64 19.38 -21.56
CA GLU A 319 -17.77 18.10 -22.27
C GLU A 319 -17.64 16.91 -21.31
N LEU A 320 -16.70 16.94 -20.36
CA LEU A 320 -16.54 15.90 -19.35
C LEU A 320 -17.77 15.83 -18.43
N LYS A 321 -18.28 16.99 -17.99
CA LYS A 321 -19.50 17.10 -17.18
C LYS A 321 -20.71 16.56 -17.97
N ARG A 322 -20.81 16.86 -19.26
CA ARG A 322 -21.86 16.34 -20.15
C ARG A 322 -21.80 14.82 -20.21
N ARG A 323 -20.64 14.22 -20.50
CA ARG A 323 -20.45 12.76 -20.52
C ARG A 323 -20.74 12.10 -19.17
N ALA A 324 -20.42 12.76 -18.05
CA ALA A 324 -20.73 12.26 -16.72
C ALA A 324 -22.25 12.27 -16.41
N ASN A 325 -23.02 13.13 -17.07
CA ASN A 325 -24.48 13.20 -16.94
C ASN A 325 -25.24 12.34 -17.96
N GLU A 326 -24.60 11.97 -19.07
CA GLU A 326 -25.17 11.06 -20.07
C GLU A 326 -25.40 9.69 -19.44
N ARG A 327 -26.66 9.37 -19.19
CA ARG A 327 -27.05 8.10 -18.57
C ARG A 327 -26.63 6.93 -19.45
N ARG A 328 -25.82 6.03 -18.90
CA ARG A 328 -25.80 4.63 -19.37
C ARG A 328 -26.94 3.92 -18.66
N GLU A 329 -28.02 3.61 -19.39
CA GLU A 329 -29.22 2.96 -18.83
C GLU A 329 -28.95 1.59 -18.16
N GLU A 330 -27.76 1.03 -18.37
CA GLU A 330 -27.38 -0.33 -18.01
C GLU A 330 -26.93 -0.54 -16.54
N LYS A 331 -26.48 0.50 -15.81
CA LYS A 331 -25.97 0.38 -14.42
C LYS A 331 -26.68 1.34 -13.47
N ASN A 332 -27.77 0.88 -12.89
CA ASN A 332 -28.63 1.69 -12.01
C ASN A 332 -28.30 1.60 -10.51
N ASP A 333 -27.23 0.89 -10.14
CA ASP A 333 -26.84 0.56 -8.77
C ASP A 333 -25.65 1.37 -8.22
N GLU A 334 -24.96 2.16 -9.05
CA GLU A 334 -23.82 3.01 -8.65
C GLU A 334 -24.11 4.51 -8.80
N ALA A 335 -23.67 5.32 -7.82
CA ALA A 335 -23.73 6.77 -7.88
C ALA A 335 -22.44 7.45 -7.41
N VAL A 336 -22.15 8.60 -8.00
CA VAL A 336 -21.08 9.51 -7.61
C VAL A 336 -21.70 10.78 -7.05
N LEU A 337 -21.39 11.08 -5.80
CA LEU A 337 -21.82 12.27 -5.09
C LEU A 337 -20.63 13.23 -5.00
N ILE A 338 -20.75 14.43 -5.56
CA ILE A 338 -19.70 15.45 -5.55
C ILE A 338 -20.14 16.61 -4.67
N ASP A 339 -19.30 16.91 -3.69
CA ASP A 339 -19.36 18.10 -2.87
C ASP A 339 -17.96 18.68 -2.72
N ALA A 340 -17.58 19.52 -3.68
CA ALA A 340 -16.23 20.06 -3.77
C ALA A 340 -16.07 21.38 -3.01
N VAL A 341 -16.77 21.54 -1.91
CA VAL A 341 -16.66 22.72 -1.04
C VAL A 341 -16.31 22.23 0.36
N SER A 342 -15.20 22.71 0.93
CA SER A 342 -14.82 22.35 2.30
C SER A 342 -15.73 23.00 3.34
N SER A 343 -15.66 22.57 4.61
CA SER A 343 -16.34 23.27 5.70
C SER A 343 -15.91 24.73 5.88
N ASN A 344 -14.77 25.13 5.31
CA ASN A 344 -14.24 26.49 5.36
C ASN A 344 -14.65 27.33 4.15
N GLY A 345 -15.41 26.78 3.21
CA GLY A 345 -15.84 27.46 1.99
C GLY A 345 -14.82 27.49 0.86
N GLU A 346 -13.75 26.69 0.96
CA GLU A 346 -12.78 26.54 -0.13
C GLU A 346 -13.36 25.58 -1.18
N GLU A 347 -13.42 26.02 -2.44
CA GLU A 347 -13.81 25.18 -3.57
C GLU A 347 -12.62 24.40 -4.12
N ASP A 348 -12.81 23.12 -4.44
CA ASP A 348 -11.80 22.24 -5.06
C ASP A 348 -12.29 21.78 -6.44
N GLU A 349 -12.09 22.60 -7.46
CA GLU A 349 -12.50 22.28 -8.84
C GLU A 349 -11.84 21.02 -9.38
N LEU A 350 -10.61 20.69 -8.93
CA LEU A 350 -9.97 19.46 -9.34
C LEU A 350 -10.75 18.25 -8.83
N LEU A 351 -11.26 18.28 -7.59
CA LEU A 351 -12.16 17.24 -7.07
C LEU A 351 -13.40 17.06 -7.97
N ARG A 352 -14.03 18.16 -8.43
CA ARG A 352 -15.18 18.09 -9.34
C ARG A 352 -14.81 17.36 -10.63
N ILE A 353 -13.69 17.74 -11.25
CA ILE A 353 -13.20 17.14 -12.50
C ILE A 353 -12.88 15.65 -12.33
N LEU A 354 -12.20 15.27 -11.25
CA LEU A 354 -11.90 13.87 -10.96
C LEU A 354 -13.19 13.05 -10.73
N GLY A 355 -14.16 13.62 -10.02
CA GLY A 355 -15.47 13.01 -9.81
C GLY A 355 -16.26 12.85 -11.12
N TYR A 356 -16.27 13.86 -12.01
CA TYR A 356 -16.88 13.76 -13.33
C TYR A 356 -16.20 12.67 -14.18
N GLY A 357 -14.87 12.65 -14.21
CA GLY A 357 -14.12 11.64 -14.93
C GLY A 357 -14.41 10.23 -14.43
N TYR A 358 -14.49 10.05 -13.11
CA TYR A 358 -14.82 8.76 -12.52
C TYR A 358 -16.26 8.33 -12.82
N ALA A 359 -17.23 9.24 -12.71
CA ALA A 359 -18.64 8.98 -13.04
C ALA A 359 -18.79 8.57 -14.51
N ALA A 360 -18.17 9.33 -15.43
CA ALA A 360 -18.18 9.05 -16.85
C ALA A 360 -17.52 7.69 -17.19
N LEU A 361 -16.39 7.36 -16.55
CA LEU A 361 -15.73 6.06 -16.71
C LEU A 361 -16.63 4.90 -16.27
N LYS A 362 -17.22 4.99 -15.08
CA LYS A 362 -18.05 3.91 -14.51
C LYS A 362 -19.46 3.85 -15.12
N GLY A 363 -19.91 4.94 -15.76
CA GLY A 363 -21.30 5.12 -16.15
C GLY A 363 -22.22 5.29 -14.94
N ALA A 364 -21.69 5.83 -13.84
CA ALA A 364 -22.41 5.97 -12.58
C ALA A 364 -23.29 7.23 -12.57
N ARG A 365 -24.39 7.21 -11.80
CA ARG A 365 -25.27 8.38 -11.68
C ARG A 365 -24.58 9.50 -10.91
N LEU A 366 -24.45 10.67 -11.54
CA LEU A 366 -23.84 11.84 -10.94
C LEU A 366 -24.85 12.68 -10.14
N PHE A 367 -24.48 13.03 -8.91
CA PHE A 367 -25.20 13.98 -8.06
C PHE A 367 -24.23 15.05 -7.56
N GLU A 368 -24.48 16.31 -7.92
CA GLU A 368 -23.67 17.45 -7.48
C GLU A 368 -24.43 18.22 -6.39
N ILE A 369 -23.87 18.29 -5.18
CA ILE A 369 -24.51 18.94 -4.02
C ILE A 369 -24.21 20.44 -4.00
N SER A 370 -22.98 20.82 -4.37
CA SER A 370 -22.40 22.14 -4.09
C SER A 370 -22.95 23.33 -4.89
N ASN A 371 -24.03 23.20 -5.67
CA ASN A 371 -24.48 24.22 -6.63
C ASN A 371 -25.61 25.15 -6.19
N LYS A 372 -26.20 24.96 -5.00
CA LYS A 372 -27.29 25.81 -4.51
C LYS A 372 -27.00 26.27 -3.09
N ASP A 373 -27.02 27.57 -2.89
CA ASP A 373 -26.90 28.24 -1.59
C ASP A 373 -25.57 27.91 -0.85
N LEU A 374 -24.44 28.27 -1.49
CA LEU A 374 -23.08 28.01 -1.01
C LEU A 374 -22.88 28.44 0.46
N GLU A 375 -23.30 29.65 0.83
CA GLU A 375 -23.17 30.17 2.20
C GLU A 375 -23.96 29.34 3.22
N GLU A 376 -25.17 28.92 2.86
CA GLU A 376 -26.02 28.08 3.71
C GLU A 376 -25.39 26.69 3.89
N ASN A 377 -24.87 26.09 2.81
CA ASN A 377 -24.18 24.80 2.87
C ASN A 377 -22.90 24.86 3.70
N ILE A 378 -22.10 25.93 3.57
CA ILE A 378 -20.91 26.15 4.41
C ILE A 378 -21.32 26.24 5.88
N SER A 379 -22.37 27.00 6.19
CA SER A 379 -22.91 27.13 7.55
C SER A 379 -23.34 25.79 8.13
N LYS A 380 -24.10 25.00 7.36
CA LYS A 380 -24.55 23.65 7.75
C LYS A 380 -23.40 22.67 7.95
N LYS A 381 -22.39 22.68 7.08
CA LYS A 381 -21.19 21.84 7.23
C LYS A 381 -20.42 22.22 8.49
N LYS A 382 -20.24 23.51 8.75
CA LYS A 382 -19.62 24.00 9.98
C LYS A 382 -20.41 23.53 11.21
N GLN A 383 -21.74 23.64 11.17
CA GLN A 383 -22.61 23.13 12.24
C GLN A 383 -22.46 21.62 12.44
N ALA A 384 -22.39 20.83 11.36
CA ALA A 384 -22.15 19.39 11.43
C ALA A 384 -20.80 19.07 12.11
N THR A 385 -19.73 19.77 11.73
CA THR A 385 -18.39 19.61 12.34
C THR A 385 -18.39 20.00 13.82
N GLU A 386 -19.12 21.05 14.20
CA GLU A 386 -19.29 21.46 15.60
C GLU A 386 -20.07 20.39 16.40
N ILE A 387 -21.13 19.81 15.84
CA ILE A 387 -21.90 18.72 16.47
C ILE A 387 -21.04 17.46 16.63
N ILE A 388 -20.24 17.09 15.63
CA ILE A 388 -19.30 15.97 15.73
C ILE A 388 -18.30 16.23 16.85
N SER A 389 -17.78 17.45 16.94
CA SER A 389 -16.89 17.87 18.03
C SER A 389 -17.60 17.77 19.40
N ALA A 390 -18.87 18.19 19.50
CA ALA A 390 -19.65 18.04 20.72
C ALA A 390 -19.88 16.57 21.10
N ILE A 391 -20.18 15.69 20.15
CA ILE A 391 -20.29 14.23 20.37
C ILE A 391 -18.96 13.69 20.89
N ASP A 392 -17.86 14.03 20.23
CA ASP A 392 -16.51 13.62 20.59
C ASP A 392 -16.15 14.04 22.02
N ILE A 393 -16.46 15.28 22.38
CA ILE A 393 -16.29 15.84 23.73
C ILE A 393 -17.17 15.09 24.76
N LEU A 394 -18.45 14.85 24.45
CA LEU A 394 -19.41 14.16 25.34
C LEU A 394 -19.07 12.69 25.57
N MET A 395 -18.42 12.04 24.60
CA MET A 395 -17.98 10.67 24.73
C MET A 395 -16.75 10.54 25.65
N ARG A 396 -15.95 11.62 25.79
CA ARG A 396 -14.74 11.71 26.65
C ARG A 396 -15.05 12.04 28.11
N ASP A 397 -14.02 11.94 28.97
CA ASP A 397 -14.12 12.33 30.37
C ASP A 397 -14.27 13.85 30.54
N TRP A 398 -15.48 14.26 30.94
CA TRP A 398 -15.93 15.65 31.10
C TRP A 398 -15.13 16.48 32.13
N LEU A 399 -14.34 15.84 32.98
CA LEU A 399 -13.59 16.50 34.06
C LEU A 399 -12.45 17.40 33.54
N TYR A 400 -12.05 17.26 32.27
CA TYR A 400 -10.85 17.90 31.72
C TYR A 400 -11.14 18.83 30.54
N LEU A 401 -12.38 19.27 30.38
CA LEU A 401 -12.74 20.17 29.28
C LEU A 401 -12.01 21.51 29.36
N THR A 402 -11.27 21.82 28.31
CA THR A 402 -10.67 23.13 28.06
C THR A 402 -11.75 24.20 27.92
N SER A 403 -11.38 25.47 28.12
CA SER A 403 -12.31 26.59 27.91
C SER A 403 -12.86 26.64 26.49
N SER A 404 -12.07 26.23 25.49
CA SER A 404 -12.49 26.09 24.10
C SER A 404 -13.52 24.99 23.89
N GLU A 405 -13.32 23.80 24.48
CA GLU A 405 -14.28 22.69 24.37
C GLU A 405 -15.60 23.01 25.07
N LYS A 406 -15.55 23.67 26.22
CA LYS A 406 -16.76 24.18 26.90
C LYS A 406 -17.52 25.13 26.00
N LYS A 407 -16.82 26.05 25.34
CA LYS A 407 -17.44 26.99 24.40
C LYS A 407 -18.10 26.26 23.22
N ILE A 408 -17.44 25.26 22.63
CA ILE A 408 -18.03 24.44 21.55
C ILE A 408 -19.33 23.78 22.02
N LEU A 409 -19.33 23.16 23.21
CA LEU A 409 -20.55 22.57 23.77
C LEU A 409 -21.64 23.61 24.01
N GLU A 410 -21.31 24.75 24.57
CA GLU A 410 -22.29 25.82 24.79
C GLU A 410 -22.91 26.31 23.48
N ASP A 411 -22.08 26.56 22.46
CA ASP A 411 -22.51 27.08 21.16
C ASP A 411 -23.39 26.05 20.43
N VAL A 412 -22.99 24.77 20.42
CA VAL A 412 -23.80 23.68 19.84
C VAL A 412 -25.09 23.48 20.61
N PHE A 413 -25.07 23.49 21.95
CA PHE A 413 -26.29 23.31 22.73
C PHE A 413 -27.24 24.51 22.61
N ARG A 414 -26.74 25.72 22.34
CA ARG A 414 -27.57 26.87 21.98
C ARG A 414 -28.26 26.63 20.64
N SER A 415 -27.53 26.17 19.61
CA SER A 415 -28.11 25.96 18.28
C SER A 415 -29.22 24.89 18.26
N ILE A 416 -29.14 23.88 19.13
CA ILE A 416 -30.17 22.82 19.25
C ILE A 416 -31.17 23.01 20.40
N ASN A 417 -31.27 24.23 20.96
CA ASN A 417 -32.20 24.57 22.05
C ASN A 417 -32.07 23.69 23.32
N LEU A 418 -30.85 23.28 23.67
CA LEU A 418 -30.52 22.52 24.88
C LEU A 418 -29.65 23.29 25.89
N TYR A 419 -29.28 24.54 25.60
CA TYR A 419 -28.37 25.32 26.42
C TYR A 419 -28.83 25.48 27.87
N GLU A 420 -30.13 25.68 28.13
CA GLU A 420 -30.62 25.77 29.51
C GLU A 420 -30.44 24.46 30.29
N GLU A 421 -30.59 23.31 29.64
CA GLU A 421 -30.41 22.00 30.26
C GLU A 421 -28.92 21.77 30.57
N LEU A 422 -28.04 22.13 29.63
CA LEU A 422 -26.60 22.12 29.83
C LEU A 422 -26.17 23.08 30.95
N SER A 423 -26.67 24.31 30.95
CA SER A 423 -26.33 25.35 31.92
C SER A 423 -26.77 24.96 33.34
N LYS A 424 -28.00 24.44 33.50
CA LYS A 424 -28.47 23.88 34.79
C LYS A 424 -27.57 22.75 35.26
N TYR A 425 -27.13 21.89 34.35
CA TYR A 425 -26.22 20.80 34.67
C TYR A 425 -24.82 21.32 35.07
N LEU A 426 -24.28 22.31 34.35
CA LEU A 426 -22.99 22.95 34.64
C LEU A 426 -23.02 23.71 35.97
N GLN A 427 -24.11 24.41 36.30
CA GLN A 427 -24.26 25.17 37.56
C GLN A 427 -24.25 24.27 38.79
N ILE A 428 -24.86 23.07 38.71
CA ILE A 428 -24.83 22.08 39.80
C ILE A 428 -23.39 21.61 40.08
N TRP A 429 -22.50 21.68 39.10
CA TRP A 429 -21.15 21.15 39.15
C TRP A 429 -20.07 22.14 39.63
N VAL A 430 -20.29 23.45 39.51
CA VAL A 430 -19.34 24.49 39.98
C VAL A 430 -19.22 24.50 41.52
N GLY A 431 -20.10 23.78 42.24
CA GLY A 431 -20.17 23.77 43.71
C GLY A 431 -19.51 22.60 44.46
N GLU A 432 -19.18 21.46 43.84
CA GLU A 432 -18.70 20.27 44.56
C GLU A 432 -17.44 19.63 43.95
N LYS A 433 -16.49 19.26 44.81
CA LYS A 433 -15.28 18.51 44.44
C LYS A 433 -15.67 17.09 43.99
N TYR A 434 -15.55 16.84 42.69
CA TYR A 434 -15.43 15.54 42.01
C TYR A 434 -16.50 14.49 42.31
N PHE A 435 -17.40 14.22 41.35
CA PHE A 435 -17.86 12.85 41.12
C PHE A 435 -18.21 12.64 39.64
N LEU A 436 -17.54 11.64 39.04
CA LEU A 436 -17.85 11.05 37.72
C LEU A 436 -19.36 10.76 37.57
N PHE A 437 -19.83 10.60 36.32
CA PHE A 437 -21.18 10.13 35.91
C PHE A 437 -21.58 8.74 36.51
N GLY A 438 -21.57 8.61 37.83
CA GLY A 438 -21.79 7.37 38.56
C GLY A 438 -23.26 7.13 38.90
N LYS A 439 -24.09 8.19 38.96
CA LYS A 439 -25.52 8.03 39.23
C LYS A 439 -26.26 7.66 37.95
N ARG A 440 -27.18 6.69 38.03
CA ARG A 440 -28.04 6.25 36.90
C ARG A 440 -28.75 7.41 36.19
N ARG A 441 -29.03 8.51 36.91
CA ARG A 441 -29.68 9.71 36.38
C ARG A 441 -28.83 10.42 35.32
N ASP A 442 -27.52 10.49 35.52
CA ASP A 442 -26.61 11.25 34.65
C ASP A 442 -26.42 10.54 33.30
N LYS A 443 -26.38 9.20 33.32
CA LYS A 443 -26.35 8.38 32.09
C LYS A 443 -27.60 8.56 31.23
N LYS A 444 -28.77 8.77 31.84
CA LYS A 444 -30.02 9.01 31.09
C LYS A 444 -30.00 10.37 30.38
N ILE A 445 -29.46 11.40 31.03
CA ILE A 445 -29.32 12.74 30.46
C ILE A 445 -28.32 12.72 29.30
N LEU A 446 -27.13 12.13 29.52
CA LEU A 446 -26.10 12.00 28.48
C LEU A 446 -26.64 11.27 27.24
N ARG A 447 -27.31 10.13 27.43
CA ARG A 447 -27.94 9.39 26.31
C ARG A 447 -28.97 10.23 25.55
N ARG A 448 -29.75 11.06 26.26
CA ARG A 448 -30.71 11.96 25.63
C ARG A 448 -30.01 13.02 24.79
N TRP A 449 -28.94 13.64 25.31
CA TRP A 449 -28.16 14.63 24.56
C TRP A 449 -27.51 14.03 23.33
N LEU A 450 -26.83 12.89 23.47
CA LEU A 450 -26.21 12.18 22.35
C LEU A 450 -27.23 11.75 21.29
N SER A 451 -28.41 11.29 21.70
CA SER A 451 -29.49 10.95 20.76
C SER A 451 -29.96 12.18 19.97
N LYS A 452 -30.12 13.33 20.64
CA LYS A 452 -30.53 14.58 19.99
C LYS A 452 -29.45 15.12 19.03
N LEU A 453 -28.19 15.11 19.46
CA LEU A 453 -27.06 15.51 18.60
C LEU A 453 -26.96 14.63 17.35
N ARG A 454 -27.15 13.32 17.52
CA ARG A 454 -27.17 12.38 16.40
C ARG A 454 -28.34 12.64 15.44
N GLU A 455 -29.54 12.88 15.97
CA GLU A 455 -30.72 13.22 15.16
C GLU A 455 -30.50 14.51 14.38
N GLU A 456 -29.98 15.55 15.04
CA GLU A 456 -29.65 16.81 14.38
C GLU A 456 -28.59 16.64 13.30
N LEU A 457 -27.54 15.85 13.57
CA LEU A 457 -26.51 15.56 12.58
C LEU A 457 -27.10 14.87 11.33
N ILE A 458 -28.02 13.91 11.52
CA ILE A 458 -28.72 13.26 10.39
C ILE A 458 -29.57 14.27 9.63
N ASN A 459 -30.31 15.14 10.33
CA ASN A 459 -31.14 16.16 9.70
C ASN A 459 -30.30 17.12 8.85
N ILE A 460 -29.16 17.59 9.38
CA ILE A 460 -28.24 18.47 8.65
C ILE A 460 -27.70 17.76 7.40
N VAL A 461 -27.30 16.49 7.52
CA VAL A 461 -26.78 15.72 6.37
C VAL A 461 -27.88 15.46 5.32
N ASP A 462 -29.09 15.09 5.74
CA ASP A 462 -30.21 14.89 4.83
C ASP A 462 -30.61 16.20 4.13
N ASP A 463 -30.54 17.33 4.84
CA ASP A 463 -30.79 18.65 4.30
C ASP A 463 -29.71 19.12 3.31
N LEU A 464 -28.42 18.86 3.62
CA LEU A 464 -27.31 19.05 2.67
C LEU A 464 -27.53 18.24 1.38
N LEU A 465 -28.05 17.02 1.47
CA LEU A 465 -28.39 16.21 0.29
C LEU A 465 -29.64 16.73 -0.44
N GLY A 466 -30.57 17.35 0.29
CA GLY A 466 -31.75 18.02 -0.24
C GLY A 466 -32.53 17.15 -1.22
N LYS A 467 -32.72 17.65 -2.46
CA LYS A 467 -33.49 16.95 -3.51
C LYS A 467 -32.82 15.66 -4.02
N THR A 468 -31.54 15.45 -3.75
CA THR A 468 -30.82 14.25 -4.23
C THR A 468 -31.21 12.98 -3.49
N LEU A 469 -31.75 13.08 -2.26
CA LEU A 469 -32.15 11.95 -1.41
C LEU A 469 -33.04 10.92 -2.13
N GLY A 470 -34.04 11.40 -2.87
CA GLY A 470 -34.97 10.53 -3.59
C GLY A 470 -34.27 9.66 -4.65
N GLY A 471 -33.31 10.24 -5.37
CA GLY A 471 -32.52 9.54 -6.39
C GLY A 471 -31.51 8.55 -5.83
N LEU A 472 -31.05 8.76 -4.59
CA LEU A 472 -30.09 7.90 -3.91
C LEU A 472 -30.73 6.66 -3.31
N SER A 473 -32.03 6.64 -3.05
CA SER A 473 -32.73 5.54 -2.37
C SER A 473 -32.59 4.18 -3.06
N SER A 474 -32.52 4.13 -4.41
CA SER A 474 -32.37 2.90 -5.19
C SER A 474 -30.92 2.46 -5.44
N ILE A 475 -29.93 3.27 -5.06
CA ILE A 475 -28.52 3.03 -5.35
C ILE A 475 -27.94 2.11 -4.26
N GLU A 476 -27.07 1.15 -4.63
CA GLU A 476 -26.43 0.24 -3.67
C GLU A 476 -25.01 0.68 -3.30
N ILE A 477 -24.28 1.24 -4.28
CA ILE A 477 -22.88 1.65 -4.16
C ILE A 477 -22.77 3.15 -4.39
N ILE A 478 -22.18 3.87 -3.42
CA ILE A 478 -22.08 5.33 -3.45
C ILE A 478 -20.63 5.77 -3.23
N HIS A 479 -20.11 6.51 -4.19
CA HIS A 479 -18.79 7.12 -4.17
C HIS A 479 -18.95 8.60 -3.79
N VAL A 480 -18.39 9.01 -2.65
CA VAL A 480 -18.53 10.37 -2.14
C VAL A 480 -17.22 11.13 -2.30
N PHE A 481 -17.20 12.10 -3.21
CA PHE A 481 -16.10 13.03 -3.44
C PHE A 481 -16.38 14.32 -2.65
N ALA A 482 -15.96 14.37 -1.39
CA ALA A 482 -16.34 15.43 -0.47
C ALA A 482 -15.37 15.59 0.70
N ASP A 483 -15.63 16.57 1.56
CA ASP A 483 -14.98 16.68 2.86
C ASP A 483 -15.30 15.44 3.71
N ALA A 484 -14.26 14.66 4.05
CA ALA A 484 -14.40 13.39 4.76
C ALA A 484 -14.83 13.57 6.23
N ASP A 485 -14.73 14.78 6.79
CA ASP A 485 -15.24 15.10 8.12
C ASP A 485 -16.79 15.20 8.12
N ILE A 486 -17.43 15.40 6.96
CA ILE A 486 -18.89 15.40 6.83
C ILE A 486 -19.43 13.97 6.69
N PRO A 487 -20.31 13.50 7.58
CA PRO A 487 -20.67 12.10 7.68
C PRO A 487 -21.87 11.77 6.78
N TYR A 488 -21.70 11.95 5.46
CA TYR A 488 -22.75 11.71 4.46
C TYR A 488 -23.38 10.30 4.55
N ASP A 489 -22.61 9.30 4.98
CA ASP A 489 -23.08 7.92 5.15
C ASP A 489 -24.07 7.72 6.32
N LEU A 490 -24.31 8.75 7.13
CA LEU A 490 -25.37 8.76 8.14
C LEU A 490 -26.74 9.18 7.62
N SER A 491 -26.79 9.76 6.41
CA SER A 491 -28.06 10.10 5.75
C SER A 491 -29.01 8.92 5.74
N SER A 492 -30.30 9.18 5.93
CA SER A 492 -31.34 8.14 5.83
C SER A 492 -31.31 7.38 4.50
N ALA A 493 -30.92 8.03 3.40
CA ALA A 493 -30.84 7.43 2.06
C ALA A 493 -29.57 6.60 1.83
N LEU A 494 -28.49 6.88 2.57
CA LEU A 494 -27.17 6.23 2.42
C LEU A 494 -26.88 5.21 3.53
N ARG A 495 -27.63 5.26 4.63
CA ARG A 495 -27.44 4.40 5.79
C ARG A 495 -27.56 2.93 5.39
N ASN A 496 -26.58 2.14 5.81
CA ASN A 496 -26.44 0.70 5.51
C ASN A 496 -26.11 0.35 4.05
N LYS A 497 -25.70 1.32 3.23
CA LYS A 497 -25.23 1.09 1.85
C LYS A 497 -23.71 1.01 1.77
N ALA A 498 -23.20 0.55 0.63
CA ALA A 498 -21.77 0.52 0.37
C ALA A 498 -21.28 1.92 0.01
N VAL A 499 -20.86 2.69 1.02
CA VAL A 499 -20.36 4.06 0.84
C VAL A 499 -18.85 4.10 0.99
N GLY A 500 -18.15 4.76 0.07
CA GLY A 500 -16.73 5.04 0.19
C GLY A 500 -16.42 6.50 -0.14
N PHE A 501 -15.46 7.07 0.58
CA PHE A 501 -15.15 8.50 0.59
C PHE A 501 -13.80 8.78 -0.06
N VAL A 502 -13.78 9.75 -0.96
CA VAL A 502 -12.59 10.29 -1.62
C VAL A 502 -12.46 11.75 -1.19
N PRO A 503 -11.56 12.07 -0.25
CA PRO A 503 -11.49 13.38 0.41
C PRO A 503 -10.94 14.50 -0.48
N ILE A 504 -11.36 15.72 -0.17
CA ILE A 504 -10.80 16.97 -0.71
C ILE A 504 -9.27 17.02 -0.51
N GLY A 505 -8.54 17.55 -1.51
CA GLY A 505 -7.10 17.78 -1.44
C GLY A 505 -6.18 16.54 -1.51
N ALA A 506 -6.76 15.34 -1.50
CA ALA A 506 -6.06 14.05 -1.65
C ALA A 506 -6.76 13.08 -2.64
N ALA A 507 -7.81 13.55 -3.31
CA ALA A 507 -8.64 12.74 -4.19
C ALA A 507 -7.88 12.14 -5.38
N ASP A 508 -7.00 12.94 -5.98
CA ASP A 508 -6.14 12.58 -7.09
C ASP A 508 -5.36 11.27 -6.82
N ARG A 509 -4.69 11.22 -5.66
CA ARG A 509 -3.86 10.07 -5.28
C ARG A 509 -4.67 8.92 -4.69
N ILE A 510 -5.69 9.20 -3.88
CA ILE A 510 -6.56 8.15 -3.29
C ILE A 510 -7.32 7.41 -4.39
N LEU A 511 -7.93 8.15 -5.33
CA LEU A 511 -8.66 7.54 -6.43
C LEU A 511 -7.74 6.70 -7.30
N LEU A 512 -6.58 7.23 -7.71
CA LEU A 512 -5.59 6.51 -8.48
C LEU A 512 -5.15 5.21 -7.77
N SER A 513 -4.87 5.30 -6.46
CA SER A 513 -4.47 4.13 -5.67
C SER A 513 -5.57 3.07 -5.58
N CYS A 514 -6.83 3.50 -5.45
CA CYS A 514 -7.98 2.60 -5.48
C CYS A 514 -8.22 1.98 -6.87
N LEU A 515 -7.96 2.70 -7.96
CA LEU A 515 -8.08 2.15 -9.31
C LEU A 515 -6.98 1.10 -9.57
N LEU A 516 -5.72 1.42 -9.29
CA LEU A 516 -4.60 0.47 -9.39
C LEU A 516 -4.83 -0.80 -8.54
N THR A 517 -5.61 -0.67 -7.49
CA THR A 517 -6.02 -1.77 -6.63
C THR A 517 -7.02 -2.69 -7.27
N GLU A 518 -8.08 -2.13 -7.84
CA GLU A 518 -9.15 -2.93 -8.45
C GLU A 518 -8.57 -3.84 -9.53
N GLU A 519 -7.44 -3.45 -10.13
CA GLU A 519 -6.68 -4.21 -11.11
C GLU A 519 -5.85 -5.37 -10.51
N ARG A 520 -5.30 -5.26 -9.29
CA ARG A 520 -4.28 -6.18 -8.75
C ARG A 520 -4.77 -7.11 -7.64
N SER A 521 -4.35 -8.37 -7.68
CA SER A 521 -4.52 -9.32 -6.57
C SER A 521 -3.72 -8.93 -5.33
N ILE A 522 -4.03 -9.55 -4.20
CA ILE A 522 -3.14 -9.59 -3.02
C ILE A 522 -2.04 -10.63 -3.18
N SER A 523 -1.10 -10.67 -2.25
CA SER A 523 -0.02 -11.68 -2.26
C SER A 523 -0.54 -13.12 -2.22
N PRO A 524 0.11 -14.10 -2.87
CA PRO A 524 -0.27 -15.51 -2.78
C PRO A 524 -0.18 -16.09 -1.37
N VAL A 525 0.65 -15.49 -0.52
CA VAL A 525 0.67 -15.72 0.93
C VAL A 525 0.27 -14.40 1.59
N PRO A 526 -1.04 -14.17 1.80
CA PRO A 526 -1.53 -12.91 2.32
C PRO A 526 -0.93 -12.61 3.68
N SER A 527 -0.26 -11.48 3.83
CA SER A 527 0.28 -11.07 5.12
C SER A 527 -0.69 -10.15 5.86
N ILE A 528 -0.88 -10.40 7.14
CA ILE A 528 -1.65 -9.52 8.02
C ILE A 528 -0.77 -9.07 9.16
N VAL A 529 -0.56 -7.77 9.29
CA VAL A 529 0.14 -7.19 10.43
C VAL A 529 -0.91 -6.60 11.37
N PHE A 530 -0.97 -7.12 12.58
CA PHE A 530 -1.84 -6.65 13.64
C PHE A 530 -1.02 -5.90 14.70
N PHE A 531 -1.15 -4.58 14.70
CA PHE A 531 -0.59 -3.67 15.69
C PHE A 531 -1.55 -3.54 16.88
N ASP A 532 -1.13 -4.08 18.03
CA ASP A 532 -1.90 -4.22 19.27
C ASP A 532 -1.10 -3.66 20.46
N PRO A 533 -0.94 -2.33 20.58
CA PRO A 533 -0.22 -1.74 21.71
C PRO A 533 -0.94 -1.96 23.05
N GLN A 534 -2.19 -2.45 23.06
CA GLN A 534 -3.01 -2.73 24.26
C GLN A 534 -3.25 -1.49 25.14
N VAL A 535 -3.31 -0.31 24.52
CA VAL A 535 -3.61 0.94 25.22
C VAL A 535 -5.12 1.14 25.23
N ASP A 536 -5.71 1.17 26.43
CA ASP A 536 -7.15 1.34 26.70
C ASP A 536 -8.08 0.27 26.07
N ILE A 537 -7.48 -0.81 25.56
CA ILE A 537 -8.20 -1.98 25.03
C ILE A 537 -7.86 -3.18 25.91
N SER A 538 -8.88 -3.80 26.51
CA SER A 538 -8.63 -4.98 27.35
C SER A 538 -7.96 -6.10 26.55
N GLN A 539 -6.96 -6.74 27.15
CA GLN A 539 -6.22 -7.84 26.52
C GLN A 539 -7.17 -8.96 26.04
N SER A 540 -8.22 -9.27 26.81
CA SER A 540 -9.22 -10.29 26.44
C SER A 540 -9.94 -9.98 25.13
N MET A 541 -10.27 -8.71 24.87
CA MET A 541 -10.93 -8.30 23.63
C MET A 541 -10.01 -8.48 22.43
N SER A 542 -8.77 -7.99 22.54
CA SER A 542 -7.77 -8.12 21.49
C SER A 542 -7.40 -9.58 21.20
N ASP A 543 -7.24 -10.40 22.23
CA ASP A 543 -6.99 -11.84 22.11
C ASP A 543 -8.14 -12.57 21.41
N LYS A 544 -9.38 -12.19 21.70
CA LYS A 544 -10.57 -12.75 21.04
C LYS A 544 -10.62 -12.40 19.55
N LEU A 545 -10.22 -11.18 19.15
CA LEU A 545 -10.11 -10.80 17.74
C LEU A 545 -9.04 -11.65 17.04
N TRP A 546 -7.86 -11.73 17.64
CA TRP A 546 -6.74 -12.51 17.12
C TRP A 546 -7.12 -13.98 16.91
N GLU A 547 -7.61 -14.66 17.95
CA GLU A 547 -7.89 -16.10 17.91
C GLU A 547 -9.08 -16.46 17.00
N LYS A 548 -10.11 -15.61 16.91
CA LYS A 548 -11.35 -15.94 16.17
C LYS A 548 -11.39 -15.46 14.73
N VAL A 549 -10.50 -14.55 14.33
CA VAL A 549 -10.56 -13.93 12.98
C VAL A 549 -9.22 -14.01 12.28
N ILE A 550 -8.15 -13.56 12.93
CA ILE A 550 -6.86 -13.39 12.27
C ILE A 550 -6.10 -14.71 12.22
N LYS A 551 -5.95 -15.41 13.34
CA LYS A 551 -5.23 -16.69 13.43
C LYS A 551 -5.77 -17.79 12.51
N PRO A 552 -7.10 -17.93 12.28
CA PRO A 552 -7.64 -18.89 11.32
C PRO A 552 -7.14 -18.70 9.88
N LEU A 553 -6.64 -17.51 9.51
CA LEU A 553 -6.06 -17.27 8.18
C LEU A 553 -4.79 -18.04 7.92
N LYS A 554 -4.04 -18.36 8.98
CA LYS A 554 -2.87 -19.24 8.86
C LYS A 554 -3.25 -20.59 8.25
N LYS A 555 -4.45 -21.11 8.58
CA LYS A 555 -4.98 -22.35 7.99
C LYS A 555 -5.36 -22.21 6.51
N LYS A 556 -5.50 -20.97 6.02
CA LYS A 556 -5.79 -20.65 4.61
C LYS A 556 -4.54 -20.21 3.83
N GLY A 557 -3.34 -20.42 4.38
CA GLY A 557 -2.07 -20.05 3.74
C GLY A 557 -1.63 -18.60 3.96
N GLY A 558 -2.30 -17.83 4.84
CA GLY A 558 -1.85 -16.48 5.19
C GLY A 558 -0.73 -16.48 6.24
N LEU A 559 -0.03 -15.34 6.34
CA LEU A 559 1.03 -15.07 7.32
C LEU A 559 0.61 -13.95 8.28
N PRO A 560 -0.13 -14.28 9.37
CA PRO A 560 -0.51 -13.28 10.36
C PRO A 560 0.64 -13.02 11.35
N LEU A 561 0.96 -11.75 11.56
CA LEU A 561 1.92 -11.22 12.53
C LEU A 561 1.17 -10.32 13.51
N ARG A 562 1.40 -10.47 14.82
CA ARG A 562 0.79 -9.61 15.85
C ARG A 562 1.87 -8.95 16.68
N LEU A 563 2.07 -7.66 16.49
CA LEU A 563 2.94 -6.84 17.32
C LEU A 563 2.14 -6.39 18.54
N LYS A 564 2.60 -6.71 19.76
CA LYS A 564 1.90 -6.35 21.01
C LYS A 564 2.79 -5.57 21.98
N ARG A 565 2.19 -4.66 22.76
CA ARG A 565 2.89 -3.89 23.82
C ARG A 565 4.14 -3.18 23.27
N GLU A 566 5.32 -3.39 23.85
CA GLU A 566 6.61 -2.81 23.40
C GLU A 566 6.94 -3.16 21.95
N ALA A 567 6.58 -4.36 21.47
CA ALA A 567 6.75 -4.74 20.06
C ALA A 567 5.86 -3.93 19.12
N ALA A 568 4.78 -3.34 19.64
CA ALA A 568 3.92 -2.39 18.93
C ALA A 568 4.39 -0.94 19.16
N ASN A 569 5.71 -0.72 19.13
CA ASN A 569 6.25 0.62 18.95
C ASN A 569 6.03 1.08 17.48
N PRO A 570 5.57 2.31 17.25
CA PRO A 570 5.30 2.86 15.93
C PRO A 570 6.51 2.90 14.99
N TYR A 571 7.71 3.18 15.49
CA TYR A 571 8.90 3.28 14.63
C TYR A 571 9.29 1.91 14.05
N PRO A 572 9.47 0.84 14.87
CA PRO A 572 9.63 -0.52 14.33
C PRO A 572 8.46 -0.95 13.45
N MET A 573 7.23 -0.54 13.78
CA MET A 573 6.06 -0.82 12.96
C MET A 573 6.17 -0.17 11.58
N PHE A 574 6.47 1.13 11.47
CA PHE A 574 6.61 1.82 10.19
C PHE A 574 7.79 1.29 9.39
N ALA A 575 8.92 1.01 10.04
CA ALA A 575 10.08 0.37 9.41
C ALA A 575 9.70 -0.99 8.81
N LEU A 576 9.04 -1.85 9.60
CA LEU A 576 8.52 -3.13 9.13
C LEU A 576 7.54 -2.94 7.96
N LEU A 577 6.59 -2.01 8.08
CA LEU A 577 5.58 -1.77 7.07
C LEU A 577 6.18 -1.33 5.72
N ASN A 578 7.18 -0.43 5.72
CA ASN A 578 7.84 -0.01 4.49
C ASN A 578 8.60 -1.15 3.80
N GLU A 579 9.27 -1.98 4.60
CA GLU A 579 10.31 -2.90 4.12
C GLU A 579 9.76 -4.31 3.86
N PHE A 580 8.72 -4.72 4.59
CA PHE A 580 8.00 -5.96 4.34
C PHE A 580 6.76 -5.75 3.45
N GLY A 581 6.06 -4.62 3.60
CA GLY A 581 4.71 -4.46 3.07
C GLY A 581 3.70 -5.37 3.76
N CYS A 582 2.40 -5.11 3.59
CA CYS A 582 1.40 -6.08 4.04
C CYS A 582 0.08 -5.98 3.28
N ASP A 583 -0.62 -7.11 3.18
CA ASP A 583 -1.92 -7.11 2.52
C ASP A 583 -3.02 -6.50 3.40
N ILE A 584 -2.97 -6.77 4.71
CA ILE A 584 -3.88 -6.13 5.66
C ILE A 584 -3.09 -5.63 6.84
N PHE A 585 -3.17 -4.33 7.08
CA PHE A 585 -2.73 -3.73 8.33
C PHE A 585 -3.95 -3.51 9.22
N LEU A 586 -3.91 -4.07 10.41
CA LEU A 586 -4.89 -3.82 11.46
C LEU A 586 -4.18 -3.08 12.59
N ALA A 587 -4.63 -1.87 12.90
CA ALA A 587 -4.21 -1.14 14.08
C ALA A 587 -5.39 -1.00 15.04
N LEU A 588 -5.24 -1.57 16.23
CA LEU A 588 -6.14 -1.30 17.35
C LEU A 588 -5.44 -0.34 18.31
N THR A 589 -5.79 0.94 18.29
CA THR A 589 -5.25 1.91 19.25
C THR A 589 -6.39 2.70 19.88
N HIS A 590 -6.20 3.24 21.08
CA HIS A 590 -7.14 4.05 21.89
C HIS A 590 -8.63 4.03 21.48
N GLY A 591 -9.45 3.43 22.33
CA GLY A 591 -10.88 3.67 22.45
C GLY A 591 -11.23 3.94 23.91
N ILE A 592 -12.39 4.54 24.20
CA ILE A 592 -12.77 4.78 25.59
C ILE A 592 -13.22 3.46 26.23
N HIS A 593 -12.64 3.12 27.39
CA HIS A 593 -12.97 1.91 28.13
C HIS A 593 -14.20 2.14 29.01
N GLU A 594 -15.36 1.55 28.67
CA GLU A 594 -16.62 1.75 29.42
C GLU A 594 -16.61 1.23 30.87
N LYS A 595 -15.65 0.37 31.25
CA LYS A 595 -15.70 -0.40 32.50
C LYS A 595 -14.46 -0.21 33.39
N GLY A 596 -14.62 0.57 34.46
CA GLY A 596 -13.77 0.46 35.64
C GLY A 596 -13.72 1.72 36.49
N GLU A 597 -14.23 1.64 37.72
CA GLU A 597 -13.98 2.62 38.81
C GLU A 597 -12.48 2.73 39.19
N SER A 598 -11.60 1.95 38.54
CA SER A 598 -10.17 1.88 38.79
C SER A 598 -9.30 2.70 37.81
N SER A 599 -9.87 3.45 36.86
CA SER A 599 -9.08 4.34 35.97
C SER A 599 -8.68 5.67 36.62
N LEU A 600 -8.99 5.86 37.91
CA LEU A 600 -8.53 6.99 38.74
C LEU A 600 -6.99 7.16 38.84
N LEU A 601 -6.20 6.21 38.31
CA LEU A 601 -4.74 6.29 38.26
C LEU A 601 -4.16 6.76 36.91
N CYS A 602 -4.98 7.02 35.89
CA CYS A 602 -4.54 7.79 34.72
C CYS A 602 -4.58 9.28 35.08
N GLY A 603 -3.56 9.70 35.84
CA GLY A 603 -3.46 11.03 36.41
C GLY A 603 -3.40 12.19 35.40
N PRO A 604 -3.60 13.43 35.87
CA PRO A 604 -3.97 14.59 35.06
C PRO A 604 -2.76 15.32 34.50
N SER A 605 -2.26 14.88 33.34
CA SER A 605 -1.58 15.83 32.47
C SER A 605 -1.95 15.57 31.02
N LEU A 606 -2.62 16.54 30.39
CA LEU A 606 -2.71 16.67 28.94
C LEU A 606 -1.31 16.57 28.29
N LEU A 607 -0.25 16.95 29.01
CA LEU A 607 1.14 16.73 28.61
C LEU A 607 1.56 15.25 28.54
N ARG A 608 1.04 14.36 29.39
CA ARG A 608 1.18 12.90 29.18
C ARG A 608 0.24 12.39 28.10
N ALA A 609 -0.82 13.11 27.76
CA ALA A 609 -1.55 12.76 26.57
C ALA A 609 -0.69 13.03 25.32
N GLU A 610 -0.13 14.22 25.18
CA GLU A 610 0.78 14.50 24.07
C GLU A 610 2.07 13.65 24.11
N LEU A 611 2.60 13.30 25.29
CA LEU A 611 3.83 12.48 25.42
C LEU A 611 3.60 10.95 25.41
N ALA A 612 2.45 10.44 25.85
CA ALA A 612 2.11 9.00 25.82
C ALA A 612 1.27 8.61 24.58
N TYR A 613 0.69 9.60 23.88
CA TYR A 613 -0.05 9.41 22.61
C TYR A 613 0.89 9.61 21.41
N ASN A 614 2.19 9.73 21.65
CA ASN A 614 3.30 9.64 20.71
C ASN A 614 3.37 8.32 19.93
N LEU A 615 2.36 7.45 20.03
CA LEU A 615 2.29 6.28 19.18
C LEU A 615 2.20 6.74 17.71
N LEU A 616 1.23 7.54 17.30
CA LEU A 616 1.05 7.81 15.86
C LEU A 616 0.86 9.29 15.60
N HIS A 617 1.96 10.06 15.61
CA HIS A 617 1.91 11.46 15.20
C HIS A 617 1.82 11.58 13.67
N GLN A 618 0.99 12.48 13.15
CA GLN A 618 0.79 12.68 11.71
C GLN A 618 2.11 12.94 10.97
N SER A 619 3.02 13.74 11.55
CA SER A 619 4.34 13.98 10.94
C SER A 619 5.22 12.74 10.89
N GLY A 620 5.10 11.85 11.89
CA GLY A 620 5.80 10.56 11.93
C GLY A 620 5.27 9.62 10.86
N VAL A 621 3.95 9.50 10.76
CA VAL A 621 3.26 8.75 9.69
C VAL A 621 3.68 9.29 8.32
N LYS A 622 3.61 10.61 8.12
CA LYS A 622 3.99 11.30 6.88
C LYS A 622 5.44 11.02 6.47
N ARG A 623 6.36 11.06 7.43
CA ARG A 623 7.80 10.92 7.17
C ARG A 623 8.23 9.46 6.99
N HIS A 624 7.61 8.56 7.75
CA HIS A 624 8.11 7.19 7.91
C HIS A 624 7.21 6.13 7.29
N LEU A 625 5.96 6.39 6.90
CA LEU A 625 5.11 5.37 6.28
C LEU A 625 5.08 5.55 4.76
N SER A 626 5.46 4.50 4.03
CA SER A 626 5.45 4.40 2.57
C SER A 626 4.47 3.29 2.18
N PRO A 627 3.21 3.66 1.90
CA PRO A 627 2.14 2.69 1.94
C PRO A 627 1.82 2.04 0.59
N GLU A 628 2.72 2.14 -0.37
CA GLU A 628 2.51 1.61 -1.72
C GLU A 628 2.44 0.08 -1.73
N ARG A 629 3.03 -0.55 -0.71
CA ARG A 629 3.00 -2.00 -0.48
C ARG A 629 1.85 -2.44 0.42
N HIS A 630 0.95 -1.52 0.76
CA HIS A 630 -0.15 -1.80 1.65
C HIS A 630 -1.44 -1.94 0.88
N THR A 631 -2.00 -3.13 0.99
CA THR A 631 -3.29 -3.40 0.35
C THR A 631 -4.39 -2.71 1.14
N PHE A 632 -4.66 -3.04 2.40
CA PHE A 632 -5.82 -2.42 3.08
C PHE A 632 -5.58 -2.15 4.55
N PHE A 633 -6.01 -0.99 5.02
CA PHE A 633 -5.85 -0.57 6.42
C PHE A 633 -7.19 -0.67 7.16
N VAL A 634 -7.17 -1.27 8.34
CA VAL A 634 -8.27 -1.22 9.31
C VAL A 634 -7.71 -0.58 10.56
N ILE A 635 -8.05 0.68 10.80
CA ILE A 635 -7.50 1.48 11.88
C ILE A 635 -8.62 1.84 12.83
N THR A 636 -8.70 1.11 13.94
CA THR A 636 -9.67 1.41 14.98
C THR A 636 -9.00 2.18 16.08
N ALA A 637 -8.94 3.48 15.85
CA ALA A 637 -8.49 4.46 16.82
C ALA A 637 -9.35 5.72 16.69
N CYS A 638 -9.58 6.40 17.81
CA CYS A 638 -10.31 7.66 17.84
C CYS A 638 -9.67 8.67 16.87
N GLY A 639 -10.46 9.23 15.95
CA GLY A 639 -9.98 10.25 14.99
C GLY A 639 -8.86 9.77 14.07
N SER A 640 -8.72 8.45 13.85
CA SER A 640 -7.64 7.87 13.05
C SER A 640 -7.56 8.41 11.62
N TRP A 641 -8.68 8.91 11.10
CA TRP A 641 -8.71 9.52 9.78
C TRP A 641 -7.67 10.62 9.61
N ARG A 642 -7.62 11.60 10.53
CA ARG A 642 -6.72 12.76 10.43
C ARG A 642 -5.25 12.37 10.52
N ILE A 643 -4.95 11.37 11.36
CA ILE A 643 -3.58 10.88 11.58
C ILE A 643 -3.05 10.19 10.31
N PHE A 644 -3.90 9.44 9.61
CA PHE A 644 -3.50 8.61 8.47
C PHE A 644 -3.86 9.19 7.10
N ALA A 645 -4.57 10.32 7.02
CA ALA A 645 -5.03 10.90 5.75
C ALA A 645 -3.90 11.05 4.71
N GLU A 646 -2.73 11.54 5.14
CA GLU A 646 -1.57 11.70 4.25
C GLU A 646 -0.92 10.38 3.85
N ALA A 647 -0.91 9.38 4.74
CA ALA A 647 -0.42 8.05 4.35
C ALA A 647 -1.41 7.39 3.38
N ILE A 648 -2.72 7.51 3.63
CA ILE A 648 -3.74 6.97 2.73
C ILE A 648 -3.61 7.60 1.35
N SER A 649 -3.35 8.90 1.26
CA SER A 649 -3.08 9.60 0.00
C SER A 649 -1.74 9.24 -0.65
N SER A 650 -0.83 8.56 0.05
CA SER A 650 0.48 8.22 -0.50
C SER A 650 0.54 6.86 -1.21
N GLY A 651 -0.60 6.16 -1.41
CA GLY A 651 -0.60 4.95 -2.23
C GLY A 651 -1.48 3.79 -1.77
N MET A 652 -2.26 3.95 -0.68
CA MET A 652 -3.08 2.86 -0.13
C MET A 652 -4.29 2.55 -1.00
N ARG A 653 -4.71 1.28 -1.01
CA ARG A 653 -5.90 0.86 -1.74
C ARG A 653 -7.23 1.30 -1.12
N GLY A 654 -7.19 1.61 0.17
CA GLY A 654 -8.32 2.02 0.97
C GLY A 654 -8.06 1.78 2.46
N ALA A 655 -8.85 2.45 3.28
CA ALA A 655 -8.76 2.31 4.72
C ALA A 655 -10.15 2.41 5.37
N VAL A 656 -10.42 1.56 6.36
CA VAL A 656 -11.49 1.82 7.33
C VAL A 656 -10.88 2.53 8.53
N VAL A 657 -11.35 3.75 8.77
CA VAL A 657 -10.87 4.65 9.82
C VAL A 657 -12.05 5.20 10.61
N ALA A 658 -11.81 5.80 11.77
CA ALA A 658 -12.85 6.47 12.55
C ALA A 658 -12.72 8.00 12.44
N ARG A 659 -13.84 8.69 12.30
CA ARG A 659 -13.94 10.17 12.27
C ARG A 659 -13.80 10.79 13.66
N TRP A 660 -14.45 10.18 14.66
CA TRP A 660 -14.48 10.67 16.05
C TRP A 660 -14.21 9.52 17.04
N THR A 661 -14.33 9.82 18.34
CA THR A 661 -14.12 8.87 19.42
C THR A 661 -15.01 7.63 19.32
N VAL A 662 -14.42 6.45 19.58
CA VAL A 662 -15.10 5.15 19.57
C VAL A 662 -14.90 4.42 20.89
N LEU A 663 -15.89 3.62 21.30
CA LEU A 663 -15.73 2.69 22.41
C LEU A 663 -14.84 1.51 21.99
N ALA A 664 -13.93 1.11 22.87
CA ALA A 664 -12.98 0.02 22.60
C ALA A 664 -13.67 -1.31 22.23
N GLU A 665 -14.75 -1.68 22.91
CA GLU A 665 -15.49 -2.91 22.62
C GLU A 665 -16.10 -2.89 21.21
N ASP A 666 -16.67 -1.76 20.81
CA ASP A 666 -17.30 -1.60 19.50
C ASP A 666 -16.27 -1.52 18.37
N ALA A 667 -15.15 -0.83 18.59
CA ALA A 667 -14.01 -0.82 17.67
C ALA A 667 -13.51 -2.23 17.34
N VAL A 668 -13.32 -3.07 18.38
CA VAL A 668 -12.93 -4.47 18.22
C VAL A 668 -14.02 -5.27 17.52
N GLU A 669 -15.30 -5.05 17.86
CA GLU A 669 -16.42 -5.75 17.25
C GLU A 669 -16.59 -5.43 15.76
N VAL A 670 -16.49 -4.16 15.37
CA VAL A 670 -16.54 -3.70 13.98
C VAL A 670 -15.39 -4.31 13.18
N SER A 671 -14.15 -4.22 13.69
CA SER A 671 -12.97 -4.86 13.07
C SER A 671 -13.19 -6.36 12.84
N LYS A 672 -13.66 -7.04 13.89
CA LYS A 672 -13.91 -8.48 13.85
C LYS A 672 -14.92 -8.85 12.77
N ARG A 673 -15.98 -8.06 12.61
CA ARG A 673 -17.04 -8.31 11.61
C ARG A 673 -16.56 -7.97 10.20
N LEU A 674 -15.96 -6.81 10.02
CA LEU A 674 -15.38 -6.36 8.76
C LEU A 674 -14.42 -7.41 8.21
N LEU A 675 -13.41 -7.79 9.01
CA LEU A 675 -12.43 -8.79 8.61
C LEU A 675 -13.08 -10.15 8.32
N ARG A 676 -14.09 -10.57 9.09
CA ARG A 676 -14.82 -11.81 8.77
C ARG A 676 -15.50 -11.75 7.42
N TYR A 677 -16.12 -10.63 7.04
CA TYR A 677 -16.76 -10.50 5.73
C TYR A 677 -15.72 -10.51 4.61
N VAL A 678 -14.68 -9.69 4.76
CA VAL A 678 -13.59 -9.54 3.79
C VAL A 678 -12.84 -10.86 3.55
N LEU A 679 -12.61 -11.66 4.61
CA LEU A 679 -11.80 -12.88 4.56
C LEU A 679 -12.59 -14.19 4.30
N LYS A 680 -13.92 -14.16 4.38
CA LYS A 680 -14.78 -15.34 4.14
C LYS A 680 -15.13 -15.55 2.67
N SER A 681 -14.83 -14.58 1.82
CA SER A 681 -15.39 -14.38 0.48
C SER A 681 -15.15 -15.55 -0.50
N ARG A 682 -16.05 -16.54 -0.47
CA ARG A 682 -16.50 -17.28 -1.67
C ARG A 682 -17.44 -16.43 -2.55
N ARG A 683 -17.96 -15.31 -2.01
CA ARG A 683 -18.78 -14.29 -2.69
C ARG A 683 -18.03 -12.94 -2.67
N HIS A 684 -18.15 -12.17 -3.74
CA HIS A 684 -17.48 -10.88 -3.95
C HIS A 684 -18.04 -9.78 -3.04
N TYR A 685 -17.74 -9.81 -1.74
CA TYR A 685 -18.07 -8.67 -0.87
C TYR A 685 -16.99 -7.60 -1.01
N CYS A 686 -17.42 -6.38 -1.34
CA CYS A 686 -16.55 -5.21 -1.31
C CYS A 686 -16.44 -4.64 0.13
N PHE A 687 -15.44 -3.79 0.36
CA PHE A 687 -15.20 -3.21 1.68
C PHE A 687 -16.36 -2.35 2.17
N GLY A 688 -17.03 -1.62 1.26
CA GLY A 688 -18.17 -0.77 1.60
C GLY A 688 -19.33 -1.58 2.18
N GLU A 689 -19.74 -2.65 1.49
CA GLU A 689 -20.79 -3.56 1.99
C GLU A 689 -20.41 -4.23 3.30
N ALA A 690 -19.16 -4.69 3.40
CA ALA A 690 -18.66 -5.36 4.59
C ALA A 690 -18.70 -4.42 5.81
N LEU A 691 -18.36 -3.15 5.63
CA LEU A 691 -18.44 -2.12 6.66
C LEU A 691 -19.90 -1.81 7.03
N ALA A 692 -20.77 -1.60 6.05
CA ALA A 692 -22.19 -1.34 6.28
C ALA A 692 -22.85 -2.45 7.12
N ARG A 693 -22.58 -3.72 6.79
CA ARG A 693 -23.04 -4.88 7.58
C ARG A 693 -22.36 -4.98 8.94
N ALA A 694 -21.15 -4.49 9.11
CA ALA A 694 -20.49 -4.45 10.42
C ALA A 694 -21.21 -3.49 11.37
N LYS A 695 -21.73 -2.37 10.85
CA LYS A 695 -22.48 -1.33 11.58
C LYS A 695 -23.92 -1.72 11.97
N SER A 696 -24.55 -2.67 11.27
CA SER A 696 -26.02 -2.85 11.24
C SER A 696 -26.68 -3.53 12.46
N THR A 697 -26.06 -3.60 13.63
CA THR A 697 -26.70 -4.22 14.81
C THR A 697 -26.34 -3.43 16.06
N ARG A 698 -27.33 -2.95 16.84
CA ARG A 698 -27.33 -2.66 18.30
C ARG A 698 -28.40 -1.61 18.61
N ASN A 699 -28.85 -1.57 19.87
CA ASN A 699 -29.92 -0.68 20.33
C ASN A 699 -29.42 0.42 21.30
N ASP A 700 -28.17 0.38 21.76
CA ASP A 700 -27.61 1.40 22.67
C ASP A 700 -26.95 2.54 21.88
N ILE A 701 -27.25 3.79 22.25
CA ILE A 701 -26.82 4.99 21.52
C ILE A 701 -25.29 5.17 21.47
N LEU A 702 -24.55 4.80 22.52
CA LEU A 702 -23.08 4.92 22.52
C LEU A 702 -22.46 3.92 21.56
N SER A 703 -23.01 2.70 21.53
CA SER A 703 -22.59 1.67 20.58
C SER A 703 -22.94 2.08 19.15
N VAL A 704 -24.14 2.62 18.91
CA VAL A 704 -24.53 3.14 17.57
C VAL A 704 -23.56 4.22 17.11
N LEU A 705 -23.28 5.23 17.93
CA LEU A 705 -22.33 6.30 17.59
C LEU A 705 -20.92 5.78 17.32
N SER A 706 -20.45 4.81 18.11
CA SER A 706 -19.14 4.19 17.91
C SER A 706 -19.04 3.40 16.60
N HIS A 707 -20.10 2.70 16.20
CA HIS A 707 -20.13 2.01 14.92
C HIS A 707 -20.23 3.00 13.74
N GLU A 708 -21.02 4.06 13.91
CA GLU A 708 -21.23 5.10 12.91
C GLU A 708 -20.00 6.00 12.69
N ALA A 709 -19.09 6.06 13.66
CA ALA A 709 -17.80 6.75 13.55
C ALA A 709 -16.90 6.19 12.44
N PHE A 710 -17.00 4.89 12.16
CA PHE A 710 -16.17 4.23 11.15
C PHE A 710 -16.63 4.56 9.75
N PHE A 711 -15.73 4.81 8.82
CA PHE A 711 -16.06 4.97 7.41
C PHE A 711 -14.94 4.45 6.52
N LEU A 712 -15.28 4.22 5.26
CA LEU A 712 -14.33 3.75 4.26
C LEU A 712 -13.78 4.94 3.49
N VAL A 713 -12.46 5.09 3.51
CA VAL A 713 -11.73 5.98 2.62
C VAL A 713 -11.26 5.17 1.42
N GLY A 714 -11.56 5.66 0.23
CA GLY A 714 -11.35 4.97 -1.04
C GLY A 714 -12.67 4.48 -1.64
N LEU A 715 -12.56 3.63 -2.66
CA LEU A 715 -13.73 3.15 -3.40
C LEU A 715 -14.48 2.07 -2.60
N PRO A 716 -15.82 2.16 -2.47
CA PRO A 716 -16.64 1.12 -1.83
C PRO A 716 -16.55 -0.23 -2.52
N SER A 717 -16.36 -0.24 -3.84
CA SER A 717 -16.19 -1.41 -4.72
C SER A 717 -14.87 -2.15 -4.52
N SER A 718 -13.89 -1.54 -3.86
CA SER A 718 -12.61 -2.18 -3.55
C SER A 718 -12.85 -3.49 -2.78
N SER A 719 -12.09 -4.53 -3.15
CA SER A 719 -12.19 -5.85 -2.51
C SER A 719 -10.83 -6.55 -2.49
N LEU A 720 -10.66 -7.51 -1.58
CA LEU A 720 -9.49 -8.38 -1.59
C LEU A 720 -9.65 -9.48 -2.60
N LYS A 721 -8.84 -9.41 -3.66
CA LYS A 721 -8.82 -10.38 -4.74
C LYS A 721 -7.63 -11.32 -4.56
N PHE A 722 -7.90 -12.59 -4.28
CA PHE A 722 -6.83 -13.60 -4.16
C PHE A 722 -6.25 -13.95 -5.54
N PRO A 723 -4.95 -14.25 -5.62
CA PRO A 723 -4.32 -14.72 -6.85
C PRO A 723 -4.74 -16.16 -7.18
N HIS A 724 -4.32 -16.64 -8.36
CA HIS A 724 -4.54 -18.02 -8.80
C HIS A 724 -4.13 -19.06 -7.74
N GLU A 725 -4.81 -20.22 -7.70
CA GLU A 725 -4.55 -21.26 -6.71
C GLU A 725 -3.13 -21.82 -6.80
N ASP A 726 -2.58 -21.97 -8.00
CA ASP A 726 -1.22 -22.49 -8.18
C ASP A 726 -0.18 -21.64 -7.45
N ALA A 727 -0.25 -20.31 -7.58
CA ALA A 727 0.64 -19.40 -6.85
C ALA A 727 0.50 -19.52 -5.33
N ARG A 728 -0.72 -19.79 -4.83
CA ARG A 728 -0.97 -19.99 -3.39
C ARG A 728 -0.45 -21.33 -2.88
N SER A 729 -0.31 -22.31 -3.76
CA SER A 729 0.15 -23.67 -3.44
C SER A 729 1.65 -23.88 -3.63
N ASP A 730 2.35 -22.96 -4.32
CA ASP A 730 3.79 -23.01 -4.53
C ASP A 730 4.54 -22.73 -3.21
N LEU A 731 5.38 -23.68 -2.77
CA LEU A 731 6.17 -23.56 -1.54
C LEU A 731 7.17 -22.41 -1.61
N ARG A 732 7.64 -22.06 -2.82
CA ARG A 732 8.58 -20.93 -3.03
C ARG A 732 7.94 -19.61 -2.66
N ALA A 733 6.63 -19.44 -2.90
CA ALA A 733 5.92 -18.21 -2.56
C ALA A 733 6.02 -17.92 -1.07
N ARG A 734 5.96 -18.98 -0.25
CA ARG A 734 6.11 -18.88 1.21
C ARG A 734 7.53 -18.56 1.63
N SER A 735 8.53 -19.17 0.99
CA SER A 735 9.93 -18.83 1.23
C SER A 735 10.21 -17.36 0.96
N ASP A 736 9.72 -16.84 -0.17
CA ASP A 736 9.91 -15.44 -0.58
C ASP A 736 9.36 -14.47 0.46
N VAL A 737 8.15 -14.72 0.97
CA VAL A 737 7.54 -13.90 2.02
C VAL A 737 8.39 -13.89 3.27
N LEU A 738 8.88 -15.06 3.69
CA LEU A 738 9.64 -15.18 4.91
C LEU A 738 11.01 -14.51 4.78
N SER A 739 11.68 -14.61 3.63
CA SER A 739 12.92 -13.89 3.40
C SER A 739 12.71 -12.39 3.34
N GLU A 740 11.66 -11.89 2.69
CA GLU A 740 11.30 -10.46 2.77
C GLU A 740 11.06 -10.03 4.22
N LEU A 741 10.35 -10.85 5.00
CA LEU A 741 10.10 -10.57 6.42
C LEU A 741 11.41 -10.52 7.23
N ILE A 742 12.32 -11.47 7.02
CA ILE A 742 13.64 -11.48 7.68
C ILE A 742 14.47 -10.27 7.26
N VAL A 743 14.53 -9.94 5.96
CA VAL A 743 15.25 -8.77 5.47
C VAL A 743 14.69 -7.49 6.08
N SER A 744 13.37 -7.36 6.19
CA SER A 744 12.73 -6.20 6.80
C SER A 744 13.09 -6.00 8.28
N MET A 745 13.48 -7.07 8.98
CA MET A 745 13.98 -7.00 10.36
C MET A 745 15.32 -6.27 10.48
N ARG A 746 16.03 -6.03 9.37
CA ARG A 746 17.30 -5.28 9.34
C ARG A 746 17.11 -3.76 9.22
N ALA A 747 15.95 -3.31 8.80
CA ALA A 747 15.67 -1.88 8.61
C ALA A 747 15.62 -1.02 9.90
N PRO A 748 15.22 -1.54 11.08
CA PRO A 748 15.21 -0.77 12.32
C PRO A 748 16.58 -0.28 12.83
N LYS A 749 17.67 -0.48 12.07
CA LYS A 749 19.05 -0.06 12.38
C LYS A 749 19.17 1.42 12.82
N GLU A 750 18.22 2.29 12.45
CA GLU A 750 18.21 3.71 12.79
C GLU A 750 17.43 4.06 14.08
N TYR A 751 16.61 3.14 14.63
CA TYR A 751 15.67 3.42 15.73
C TYR A 751 16.05 2.61 16.98
N ALA A 752 17.02 3.11 17.75
CA ALA A 752 17.87 2.34 18.65
C ALA A 752 17.26 1.80 19.98
N ILE A 753 15.96 1.90 20.26
CA ILE A 753 15.48 1.65 21.65
C ILE A 753 14.43 0.54 21.83
N ASP A 754 13.58 0.17 20.85
CA ASP A 754 12.51 -0.84 21.09
C ASP A 754 12.44 -1.97 20.05
N THR A 755 13.52 -2.17 19.29
CA THR A 755 13.58 -3.13 18.18
C THR A 755 13.51 -4.59 18.64
N LEU A 756 14.05 -4.94 19.81
CA LEU A 756 14.21 -6.34 20.23
C LEU A 756 12.87 -7.07 20.41
N ALA A 757 11.88 -6.45 21.06
CA ALA A 757 10.57 -7.08 21.29
C ALA A 757 9.83 -7.35 19.96
N ALA A 758 9.95 -6.43 18.99
CA ALA A 758 9.41 -6.64 17.64
C ALA A 758 10.15 -7.78 16.93
N LEU A 759 11.49 -7.82 17.01
CA LEU A 759 12.28 -8.90 16.42
C LEU A 759 11.89 -10.27 16.98
N GLU A 760 11.74 -10.40 18.30
CA GLU A 760 11.32 -11.66 18.95
C GLU A 760 9.93 -12.14 18.53
N GLU A 761 8.99 -11.23 18.30
CA GLU A 761 7.66 -11.57 17.83
C GLU A 761 7.69 -12.05 16.37
N ILE A 762 8.48 -11.38 15.53
CA ILE A 762 8.68 -11.75 14.13
C ILE A 762 9.42 -13.09 14.04
N ASP A 763 10.50 -13.30 14.81
CA ASP A 763 11.20 -14.59 14.93
C ASP A 763 10.23 -15.71 15.32
N ARG A 764 9.38 -15.50 16.33
CA ARG A 764 8.40 -16.52 16.73
C ARG A 764 7.49 -16.96 15.58
N VAL A 765 7.17 -16.04 14.66
CA VAL A 765 6.44 -16.39 13.43
C VAL A 765 7.36 -17.15 12.49
N ILE A 766 8.52 -16.60 12.14
CA ILE A 766 9.51 -17.23 11.23
C ILE A 766 9.86 -18.65 11.69
N SER A 767 10.28 -18.83 12.94
CA SER A 767 10.63 -20.12 13.55
C SER A 767 9.54 -21.19 13.43
N LYS A 768 8.25 -20.81 13.41
CA LYS A 768 7.14 -21.76 13.16
C LYS A 768 7.01 -22.11 11.69
N GLU A 769 7.27 -21.15 10.82
CA GLU A 769 7.20 -21.28 9.37
C GLU A 769 8.40 -22.04 8.80
N LEU A 770 9.59 -21.88 9.38
CA LEU A 770 10.78 -22.64 9.02
C LEU A 770 10.65 -24.16 9.22
N LYS A 771 9.66 -24.64 9.98
CA LYS A 771 9.43 -26.09 10.18
C LYS A 771 8.91 -26.80 8.93
N ILE A 772 8.37 -26.05 7.98
CA ILE A 772 7.77 -26.58 6.75
C ILE A 772 8.54 -26.15 5.49
N ILE A 773 9.61 -25.38 5.66
CA ILE A 773 10.53 -24.99 4.58
C ILE A 773 11.58 -26.09 4.41
N GLU A 774 12.09 -26.22 3.19
CA GLU A 774 13.16 -27.16 2.84
C GLU A 774 14.41 -26.95 3.70
N LYS A 775 15.08 -28.05 4.03
CA LYS A 775 16.17 -28.07 5.00
C LYS A 775 17.30 -27.10 4.61
N GLU A 776 17.70 -27.08 3.35
CA GLU A 776 18.81 -26.24 2.88
C GLU A 776 18.48 -24.75 3.00
N LEU A 777 17.31 -24.36 2.49
CA LEU A 777 16.79 -22.99 2.55
C LEU A 777 16.66 -22.48 3.98
N LYS A 778 16.23 -23.36 4.90
CA LYS A 778 16.17 -23.06 6.32
C LYS A 778 17.53 -22.67 6.90
N GLY A 779 18.62 -23.30 6.47
CA GLY A 779 19.98 -22.93 6.90
C GLY A 779 20.29 -21.46 6.59
N TYR A 780 20.07 -21.05 5.34
CA TYR A 780 20.26 -19.66 4.91
C TYR A 780 19.39 -18.68 5.68
N MET A 781 18.10 -18.99 5.85
CA MET A 781 17.18 -18.13 6.58
C MET A 781 17.58 -17.95 8.06
N LEU A 782 18.21 -18.94 8.68
CA LEU A 782 18.74 -18.84 10.04
C LEU A 782 19.97 -17.93 10.11
N VAL A 783 20.87 -17.97 9.11
CA VAL A 783 21.96 -16.98 9.01
C VAL A 783 21.39 -15.57 8.91
N GLU A 784 20.36 -15.39 8.10
CA GLU A 784 19.72 -14.10 7.87
C GLU A 784 19.00 -13.56 9.11
N LEU A 785 18.34 -14.45 9.84
CA LEU A 785 17.75 -14.13 11.14
C LEU A 785 18.84 -13.77 12.16
N GLY A 786 19.95 -14.51 12.20
CA GLY A 786 21.12 -14.20 13.02
C GLY A 786 21.69 -12.82 12.70
N ASN A 787 21.84 -12.49 11.42
CA ASN A 787 22.31 -11.17 10.95
C ASN A 787 21.40 -10.03 11.46
N SER A 788 20.09 -10.29 11.53
CA SER A 788 19.11 -9.33 12.04
C SER A 788 19.22 -9.13 13.57
N TYR A 789 19.67 -10.16 14.30
CA TYR A 789 19.91 -10.10 15.74
C TYR A 789 21.32 -9.62 16.13
N GLU A 790 22.28 -9.65 15.22
CA GLU A 790 23.72 -9.53 15.51
C GLU A 790 24.10 -8.31 16.36
N ARG A 791 23.35 -7.19 16.24
CA ARG A 791 23.52 -5.99 17.09
C ARG A 791 22.55 -5.94 18.26
N ALA A 792 21.32 -6.41 18.09
CA ALA A 792 20.25 -6.30 19.08
C ALA A 792 20.39 -7.33 20.21
N SER A 793 20.84 -8.56 19.88
CA SER A 793 21.08 -9.65 20.82
C SER A 793 22.11 -10.62 20.21
N PRO A 794 23.42 -10.37 20.43
CA PRO A 794 24.48 -11.25 19.91
C PRO A 794 24.31 -12.70 20.34
N SER A 795 23.85 -12.98 21.56
CA SER A 795 23.62 -14.34 22.03
C SER A 795 22.50 -15.05 21.25
N LYS A 796 21.42 -14.34 20.92
CA LYS A 796 20.35 -14.87 20.05
C LYS A 796 20.85 -15.09 18.63
N ALA A 797 21.66 -14.15 18.10
CA ALA A 797 22.30 -14.31 16.80
C ALA A 797 23.14 -15.60 16.73
N GLY A 798 23.98 -15.85 17.76
CA GLY A 798 24.78 -17.08 17.88
C GLY A 798 23.94 -18.35 17.85
N LEU A 799 22.76 -18.37 18.48
CA LEU A 799 21.85 -19.51 18.43
C LEU A 799 21.30 -19.77 17.02
N GLU A 800 20.94 -18.72 16.28
CA GLU A 800 20.47 -18.87 14.91
C GLU A 800 21.60 -19.36 13.99
N TYR A 801 22.82 -18.83 14.15
CA TYR A 801 23.99 -19.30 13.41
C TYR A 801 24.33 -20.76 13.71
N ALA A 802 24.33 -21.17 14.98
CA ALA A 802 24.50 -22.58 15.37
C ALA A 802 23.42 -23.47 14.76
N GLY A 803 22.17 -23.00 14.73
CA GLY A 803 21.07 -23.69 14.04
C GLY A 803 21.34 -23.86 12.54
N SER A 804 21.88 -22.84 11.88
CA SER A 804 22.34 -22.93 10.49
C SER A 804 23.46 -23.94 10.33
N ILE A 805 24.50 -23.91 11.18
CA ILE A 805 25.65 -24.84 11.14
C ILE A 805 25.18 -26.30 11.25
N ILE A 806 24.25 -26.59 12.17
CA ILE A 806 23.70 -27.95 12.34
C ILE A 806 23.00 -28.43 11.07
N ILE A 807 22.34 -27.52 10.35
CA ILE A 807 21.58 -27.82 9.15
C ILE A 807 22.50 -27.92 7.92
N LYS A 808 23.44 -26.99 7.81
CA LYS A 808 24.36 -26.74 6.71
C LYS A 808 25.74 -26.41 7.27
N ASN A 809 26.51 -27.46 7.61
CA ASN A 809 27.77 -27.35 8.33
C ASN A 809 28.93 -26.82 7.47
N ASP A 810 28.78 -26.86 6.15
CA ASP A 810 29.66 -26.28 5.13
C ASP A 810 29.40 -24.78 4.90
N LYS A 811 28.47 -24.17 5.65
CA LYS A 811 28.21 -22.73 5.60
C LYS A 811 29.20 -21.95 6.48
N HIS A 812 30.40 -21.70 5.96
CA HIS A 812 31.48 -20.99 6.68
C HIS A 812 31.01 -19.68 7.34
N GLU A 813 30.05 -18.96 6.77
CA GLU A 813 29.60 -17.66 7.28
C GLU A 813 28.71 -17.78 8.50
N ALA A 814 28.01 -18.90 8.63
CA ALA A 814 27.34 -19.22 9.87
C ALA A 814 28.38 -19.42 10.97
N TRP A 815 29.52 -20.06 10.67
CA TRP A 815 30.64 -20.18 11.60
C TRP A 815 31.28 -18.83 11.90
N TYR A 816 31.70 -18.07 10.89
CA TYR A 816 32.28 -16.74 11.06
C TYR A 816 31.38 -15.82 11.89
N ASN A 817 30.10 -15.73 11.53
CA ASN A 817 29.15 -14.88 12.24
C ASN A 817 28.80 -15.42 13.64
N SER A 818 28.80 -16.75 13.84
CA SER A 818 28.72 -17.35 15.18
C SER A 818 29.91 -16.94 16.04
N GLY A 819 31.12 -16.90 15.46
CA GLY A 819 32.32 -16.41 16.12
C GLY A 819 32.19 -14.94 16.52
N ASN A 820 31.73 -14.08 15.60
CA ASN A 820 31.47 -12.66 15.89
C ASN A 820 30.42 -12.47 16.98
N ALA A 821 29.32 -13.22 16.93
CA ALA A 821 28.27 -13.19 17.93
C ALA A 821 28.76 -13.65 19.31
N SER A 822 29.56 -14.72 19.35
CA SER A 822 30.20 -15.25 20.55
C SER A 822 31.17 -14.23 21.14
N ASN A 823 32.02 -13.60 20.31
CA ASN A 823 32.95 -12.57 20.74
C ASN A 823 32.23 -11.35 21.33
N ARG A 824 31.17 -10.86 20.65
CA ARG A 824 30.31 -9.78 21.17
C ARG A 824 29.60 -10.18 22.46
N SER A 825 29.36 -11.47 22.68
CA SER A 825 28.84 -12.03 23.95
C SER A 825 29.94 -12.32 24.99
N SER A 826 31.20 -11.93 24.73
CA SER A 826 32.37 -12.23 25.56
C SER A 826 32.68 -13.72 25.76
N LEU A 827 32.23 -14.58 24.84
CA LEU A 827 32.51 -16.02 24.79
C LEU A 827 33.72 -16.28 23.87
N ILE A 828 34.93 -15.98 24.36
CA ILE A 828 36.16 -16.01 23.55
C ILE A 828 36.48 -17.42 23.02
N CYS A 829 36.39 -18.47 23.84
CA CYS A 829 36.73 -19.83 23.38
C CYS A 829 35.79 -20.35 22.30
N PRO A 830 34.44 -20.25 22.45
CA PRO A 830 33.53 -20.54 21.34
C PRO A 830 33.80 -19.69 20.10
N ALA A 831 34.13 -18.39 20.26
CA ALA A 831 34.43 -17.53 19.14
C ALA A 831 35.62 -18.02 18.31
N ILE A 832 36.72 -18.39 18.97
CA ILE A 832 37.91 -18.93 18.32
C ILE A 832 37.59 -20.24 17.59
N LEU A 833 36.85 -21.15 18.24
CA LEU A 833 36.46 -22.42 17.62
C LEU A 833 35.61 -22.19 16.37
N ASP A 834 34.69 -21.23 16.42
CA ASP A 834 33.81 -20.93 15.30
C ASP A 834 34.58 -20.27 14.14
N TRP A 835 35.48 -19.32 14.39
CA TRP A 835 36.34 -18.74 13.35
C TRP A 835 37.27 -19.78 12.72
N VAL A 836 37.88 -20.67 13.53
CA VAL A 836 38.66 -21.80 13.02
C VAL A 836 37.79 -22.74 12.18
N GLY A 837 36.54 -22.97 12.58
CA GLY A 837 35.56 -23.69 11.78
C GLY A 837 35.33 -23.05 10.41
N SER A 838 35.18 -21.72 10.37
CA SER A 838 35.08 -20.94 9.12
C SER A 838 36.30 -21.16 8.23
N ILE A 839 37.51 -21.02 8.78
CA ILE A 839 38.79 -21.20 8.06
C ILE A 839 38.94 -22.64 7.54
N ILE A 840 38.56 -23.65 8.33
CA ILE A 840 38.64 -25.05 7.90
C ILE A 840 37.76 -25.29 6.67
N ILE A 841 36.59 -24.66 6.62
CA ILE A 841 35.64 -24.79 5.51
C ILE A 841 36.09 -23.92 4.32
N LYS A 842 36.54 -22.70 4.60
CA LYS A 842 36.99 -21.70 3.63
C LYS A 842 38.28 -21.05 4.12
N ASN A 843 39.41 -21.63 3.73
CA ASN A 843 40.73 -21.24 4.23
C ASN A 843 41.18 -19.83 3.81
N ASP A 844 40.56 -19.28 2.76
CA ASP A 844 40.80 -17.92 2.25
C ASP A 844 39.78 -16.89 2.78
N ASP A 845 38.96 -17.24 3.78
CA ASP A 845 38.09 -16.30 4.50
C ASP A 845 38.94 -15.34 5.36
N HIS A 846 39.39 -14.25 4.74
CA HIS A 846 40.27 -13.28 5.38
C HIS A 846 39.61 -12.52 6.53
N GLU A 847 38.27 -12.48 6.60
CA GLU A 847 37.55 -11.89 7.72
C GLU A 847 37.60 -12.77 8.97
N ALA A 848 37.75 -14.10 8.81
CA ALA A 848 37.86 -15.05 9.90
C ALA A 848 39.27 -15.17 10.49
N TRP A 849 40.31 -14.88 9.69
CA TRP A 849 41.71 -14.80 10.11
C TRP A 849 42.01 -13.52 10.90
#